data_AF-A0A2T7PEH9-F1
#
_entry.id   AF-A0A2T7PEH9-F1
#
_cell.length_a   1.000
_cell.length_b   1.000
_cell.length_c   1.000
_cell.angle_alpha   90.00
_cell.angle_beta   90.00
_cell.angle_gamma   90.00
#
_symmetry.space_group_name_H-M   'P 1'
#
loop_
_entity.id
_entity.type
_entity.pdbx_description
1 polymer ?
#
loop_
_entity_poly.entity_id
_entity_poly.type
_entity_poly.pdbx_seq_one_letter_code
_entity_poly.pdbx_strand_id
1 'polypeptide(L)'
;MGPLIAFIAWTVSSYACHQMAKIFLTNVSFVTSQVTPVTVAAALTVVQMLFCWLFTTTSWETSVAVLDEDRKIVNEKNERITKRYRVALVMHVLSTFLTNWSLARTEAASTLAIKLMEPLVSAVAQRVWHGDPLSYSVWVSLPLVIGGAVVFVSDDPLSVQHALSAGVVLAMGSNVLLAVRNLAIKGLHSQQLNFGPRPFNQFVTCLLGIIVGIAVTALWRLKIIDTVSSLAVTSLLLSGAFHVTYSLISTSVILRALDVVSHAMANVIKRVLVVALLYVSGSRSASGVNAAGLAVAAVGLAVHISQCQQPKALKDTSTQKETLSPFGLRWPPVPQNTSLLQEWGEFLSMDYAHHPFDTNRLAPTLHNNDEVVWELQRLHVRVLTSLLAGRRHAMLMDFATYENKGDPAIAAGQVALLKRLNVTIVFSCSTGLCNDDNFKKAREISKGYNSTSLVILMQGGGNLIGYSVLDYTRKKILNLFPDFPTILFSQSIWLNKKKEAHLNVCREIYSHRENLTIFLRDRQSLGLAQKHFPGTKLMLMPDMAFGLGRVPRTMPPTHDILWIKRADGESSGYKVPELPTNLSVYVGDWLKWKTNQGTTPMETSFLIAFNGLSFLQRGRVVITDRLHGHILSVLLGIPHVLIDNPPYFKLSSFRRTWTAGLSNTVLVTTGEEALDQAQKLLKKYNNYLPSVVPS
;
A
#
# COMPACT_ATOMS: atom_id res chain seq x y z
N MET A 1 5.58 10.22 -17.94
CA MET A 1 4.71 9.88 -19.08
C MET A 1 3.36 9.47 -18.52
N GLY A 2 2.25 10.06 -18.97
CA GLY A 2 0.90 9.67 -18.50
C GLY A 2 0.52 8.25 -18.95
N PRO A 3 -0.43 7.56 -18.28
CA PRO A 3 -0.77 6.16 -18.57
C PRO A 3 -1.22 5.92 -20.02
N LEU A 4 -2.02 6.84 -20.57
CA LEU A 4 -2.48 6.79 -21.96
C LEU A 4 -1.33 6.92 -22.95
N ILE A 5 -0.41 7.87 -22.70
CA ILE A 5 0.77 8.08 -23.56
C ILE A 5 1.68 6.85 -23.54
N ALA A 6 1.87 6.24 -22.37
CA ALA A 6 2.66 5.01 -22.25
C ALA A 6 2.01 3.84 -23.01
N PHE A 7 0.68 3.71 -22.93
CA PHE A 7 -0.05 2.67 -23.67
C PHE A 7 0.01 2.88 -25.19
N ILE A 8 -0.13 4.12 -25.68
CA ILE A 8 0.01 4.45 -27.10
C ILE A 8 1.44 4.18 -27.57
N ALA A 9 2.45 4.67 -26.85
CA ALA A 9 3.85 4.43 -27.18
C ALA A 9 4.19 2.94 -27.21
N TRP A 10 3.67 2.17 -26.24
CA TRP A 10 3.79 0.71 -26.22
C TRP A 10 3.15 0.05 -27.44
N THR A 11 1.97 0.53 -27.85
CA THR A 11 1.23 0.01 -28.99
C THR A 11 1.97 0.22 -30.31
N VAL A 12 2.37 1.47 -30.58
CA VAL A 12 3.07 1.85 -31.82
C VAL A 12 4.42 1.14 -31.94
N SER A 13 5.22 1.15 -30.87
CA SER A 13 6.53 0.47 -30.89
C SER A 13 6.41 -1.05 -31.03
N SER A 14 5.41 -1.68 -30.40
CA SER A 14 5.15 -3.12 -30.56
C SER A 14 4.73 -3.47 -31.99
N TYR A 15 3.89 -2.65 -32.62
CA TYR A 15 3.47 -2.83 -34.00
C TYR A 15 4.65 -2.71 -34.98
N ALA A 16 5.40 -1.61 -34.87
CA ALA A 16 6.56 -1.35 -35.72
C ALA A 16 7.60 -2.48 -35.62
N CYS A 17 7.87 -3.00 -34.41
CA CYS A 17 8.77 -4.13 -34.23
C CYS A 17 8.34 -5.37 -35.02
N HIS A 18 7.06 -5.76 -34.90
CA HIS A 18 6.55 -6.97 -35.55
C HIS A 18 6.42 -6.82 -37.07
N GLN A 19 6.07 -5.63 -37.57
CA GLN A 19 6.04 -5.38 -39.01
C GLN A 19 7.44 -5.45 -39.62
N MET A 20 8.41 -4.76 -39.03
CA MET A 20 9.79 -4.80 -39.50
C MET A 20 10.39 -6.22 -39.40
N ALA A 21 10.06 -6.96 -38.34
CA ALA A 21 10.41 -8.37 -38.23
C ALA A 21 9.84 -9.20 -39.39
N LYS A 22 8.57 -9.00 -39.74
CA LYS A 22 7.94 -9.74 -40.84
C LYS A 22 8.58 -9.41 -42.19
N ILE A 23 8.82 -8.14 -42.48
CA ILE A 23 9.48 -7.69 -43.72
C ILE A 23 10.88 -8.31 -43.85
N PHE A 24 11.64 -8.38 -42.75
CA PHE A 24 12.92 -9.06 -42.74
C PHE A 24 12.78 -10.56 -43.04
N LEU A 25 11.90 -11.26 -42.30
CA LEU A 25 11.70 -12.70 -42.45
C LEU A 25 11.26 -13.09 -43.88
N THR A 26 10.37 -12.31 -44.50
CA THR A 26 9.89 -12.57 -45.87
C THR A 26 10.97 -12.30 -46.91
N ASN A 27 11.69 -11.17 -46.82
CA ASN A 27 12.72 -10.83 -47.80
C ASN A 27 13.92 -11.79 -47.78
N VAL A 28 14.33 -12.28 -46.60
CA VAL A 28 15.43 -13.25 -46.52
C VAL A 28 15.01 -14.63 -47.05
N SER A 29 13.77 -15.05 -46.76
CA SER A 29 13.24 -16.33 -47.24
C SER A 29 13.12 -16.40 -48.77
N PHE A 30 12.86 -15.28 -49.44
CA PHE A 30 12.74 -15.20 -50.90
C PHE A 30 14.10 -15.29 -51.60
N VAL A 31 15.15 -14.79 -50.95
CA VAL A 31 16.48 -14.60 -51.54
C VAL A 31 17.40 -15.81 -51.33
N THR A 32 17.14 -16.64 -50.32
CA THR A 32 18.04 -17.75 -49.94
C THR A 32 17.29 -19.07 -49.71
N SER A 33 17.17 -19.90 -50.74
CA SER A 33 16.54 -21.23 -50.67
C SER A 33 17.25 -22.23 -49.74
N GLN A 34 18.48 -21.92 -49.30
CA GLN A 34 19.27 -22.76 -48.39
C GLN A 34 19.09 -22.43 -46.90
N VAL A 35 18.35 -21.39 -46.54
CA VAL A 35 18.22 -20.94 -45.14
C VAL A 35 16.85 -21.32 -44.57
N THR A 36 16.84 -22.12 -43.49
CA THR A 36 15.60 -22.56 -42.87
C THR A 36 14.88 -21.40 -42.14
N PRO A 37 13.54 -21.43 -42.00
CA PRO A 37 12.80 -20.43 -41.21
C PRO A 37 13.28 -20.30 -39.75
N VAL A 38 13.80 -21.40 -39.19
CA VAL A 38 14.34 -21.44 -37.81
C VAL A 38 15.60 -20.60 -37.70
N THR A 39 16.51 -20.73 -38.67
CA THR A 39 17.79 -20.03 -38.68
C THR A 39 17.61 -18.53 -38.86
N VAL A 40 16.68 -18.09 -39.71
CA VAL A 40 16.36 -16.65 -39.88
C VAL A 40 15.70 -16.09 -38.61
N ALA A 41 14.78 -16.84 -37.98
CA ALA A 41 14.16 -16.44 -36.72
C ALA A 41 15.16 -16.36 -35.56
N ALA A 42 16.14 -17.27 -35.50
CA ALA A 42 17.23 -17.24 -34.53
C ALA A 42 18.09 -15.99 -34.73
N ALA A 43 18.49 -15.67 -35.97
CA ALA A 43 19.27 -14.49 -36.29
C ALA A 43 18.55 -13.18 -35.89
N LEU A 44 17.26 -13.06 -36.22
CA LEU A 44 16.44 -11.92 -35.79
C LEU A 44 16.39 -11.79 -34.26
N THR A 45 16.21 -12.91 -33.56
CA THR A 45 16.14 -12.92 -32.10
C THR A 45 17.46 -12.50 -31.47
N VAL A 46 18.59 -12.96 -32.02
CA VAL A 46 19.92 -12.54 -31.56
C VAL A 46 20.08 -11.03 -31.67
N VAL A 47 19.71 -10.43 -32.80
CA VAL A 47 19.78 -8.97 -32.97
C VAL A 47 18.87 -8.25 -31.97
N GLN A 48 17.64 -8.70 -31.79
CA GLN A 48 16.72 -8.12 -30.80
C GLN A 48 17.27 -8.20 -29.36
N MET A 49 17.87 -9.33 -28.99
CA MET A 49 18.49 -9.50 -27.67
C MET A 49 19.77 -8.68 -27.51
N LEU A 50 20.57 -8.50 -28.57
CA LEU A 50 21.73 -7.62 -28.56
C LEU A 50 21.31 -6.17 -28.29
N PHE A 51 20.25 -5.69 -28.95
CA PHE A 51 19.69 -4.37 -28.65
C PHE A 51 19.20 -4.29 -27.19
N CYS A 52 18.49 -5.30 -26.67
CA CYS A 52 18.11 -5.32 -25.25
C CYS A 52 19.32 -5.21 -24.33
N TRP A 53 20.38 -5.97 -24.59
CA TRP A 53 21.59 -5.93 -23.79
C TRP A 53 22.34 -4.59 -23.89
N LEU A 54 22.34 -3.95 -25.06
CA LEU A 54 22.99 -2.66 -25.29
C LEU A 54 22.28 -1.51 -24.58
N PHE A 55 20.95 -1.47 -24.65
CA PHE A 55 20.15 -0.31 -24.27
C PHE A 55 19.49 -0.44 -22.89
N THR A 56 19.61 -1.58 -22.19
CA THR A 56 19.02 -1.77 -20.86
C THR A 56 20.06 -1.93 -19.75
N THR A 57 19.76 -1.38 -18.58
CA THR A 57 20.45 -1.62 -17.32
C THR A 57 19.47 -2.10 -16.27
N THR A 58 19.98 -2.92 -15.37
CA THR A 58 19.32 -3.25 -14.11
C THR A 58 19.95 -2.40 -13.02
N SER A 59 19.12 -1.63 -12.31
CA SER A 59 19.54 -0.96 -11.10
C SER A 59 18.89 -1.64 -9.90
N TRP A 60 19.71 -1.83 -8.87
CA TRP A 60 19.29 -2.40 -7.58
C TRP A 60 19.28 -1.23 -6.60
N GLU A 61 18.15 -0.93 -5.98
CA GLU A 61 18.19 -0.18 -4.72
C GLU A 61 18.79 -1.14 -3.70
N THR A 62 20.10 -1.05 -3.46
CA THR A 62 20.71 -1.72 -2.31
C THR A 62 20.12 -1.06 -1.06
N SER A 63 19.05 -1.64 -0.55
CA SER A 63 18.63 -1.44 0.83
C SER A 63 19.86 -1.71 1.70
N VAL A 64 20.28 -0.67 2.42
CA VAL A 64 21.27 -0.63 3.50
C VAL A 64 21.66 -2.04 3.98
N ALA A 65 22.95 -2.34 3.92
CA ALA A 65 23.55 -3.49 4.58
C ALA A 65 23.29 -3.39 6.09
N VAL A 66 22.14 -3.91 6.53
CA VAL A 66 21.95 -4.42 7.87
C VAL A 66 22.88 -5.64 7.92
N LEU A 67 23.96 -5.53 8.69
CA LEU A 67 24.70 -6.69 9.15
C LEU A 67 23.76 -7.44 10.10
N ASP A 68 22.90 -8.27 9.51
CA ASP A 68 22.04 -9.21 10.20
C ASP A 68 22.92 -10.33 10.76
N GLU A 69 22.71 -10.74 12.02
CA GLU A 69 23.53 -11.75 12.71
C GLU A 69 23.50 -13.12 12.02
N ASP A 70 22.53 -13.37 11.13
CA ASP A 70 22.45 -14.57 10.30
C ASP A 70 22.76 -14.27 8.82
N ARG A 71 24.05 -14.33 8.44
CA ARG A 71 24.53 -14.33 7.02
C ARG A 71 23.74 -15.28 6.10
N LYS A 72 23.06 -16.30 6.63
CA LYS A 72 22.20 -17.24 5.89
C LYS A 72 20.96 -16.60 5.26
N ILE A 73 20.24 -15.72 5.96
CA ILE A 73 18.96 -15.15 5.48
C ILE A 73 19.18 -14.19 4.31
N VAL A 74 20.25 -13.38 4.37
CA VAL A 74 20.66 -12.47 3.30
C VAL A 74 21.03 -13.25 2.04
N ASN A 75 21.76 -14.36 2.18
CA ASN A 75 22.13 -15.23 1.06
C ASN A 75 20.89 -15.88 0.42
N GLU A 76 19.94 -16.41 1.21
CA GLU A 76 18.71 -16.99 0.66
C GLU A 76 17.82 -15.98 -0.08
N LYS A 77 17.75 -14.74 0.42
CA LYS A 77 16.98 -13.66 -0.23
C LYS A 77 17.62 -13.26 -1.55
N ASN A 78 18.95 -13.10 -1.57
CA ASN A 78 19.71 -12.82 -2.79
C ASN A 78 19.63 -13.95 -3.80
N GLU A 79 19.65 -15.20 -3.34
CA GLU A 79 19.51 -16.38 -4.20
C GLU A 79 18.11 -16.46 -4.84
N ARG A 80 17.04 -16.22 -4.06
CA ARG A 80 15.67 -16.17 -4.57
C ARG A 80 15.47 -15.06 -5.61
N ILE A 81 16.03 -13.88 -5.37
CA ILE A 81 15.97 -12.76 -6.34
C ILE A 81 16.73 -13.12 -7.62
N THR A 82 17.95 -13.64 -7.48
CA THR A 82 18.79 -14.05 -8.61
C THR A 82 18.12 -15.14 -9.45
N LYS A 83 17.46 -16.11 -8.80
CA LYS A 83 16.70 -17.17 -9.47
C LYS A 83 15.54 -16.61 -10.27
N ARG A 84 14.74 -15.70 -9.69
CA ARG A 84 13.62 -15.05 -10.39
C ARG A 84 14.08 -14.20 -11.57
N TYR A 85 15.19 -13.48 -11.42
CA TYR A 85 15.80 -12.71 -12.50
C TYR A 85 16.26 -13.61 -13.66
N ARG A 86 16.95 -14.71 -13.37
CA ARG A 86 17.36 -15.70 -14.38
C ARG A 86 16.16 -16.29 -15.11
N VAL A 87 15.10 -16.65 -14.39
CA VAL A 87 13.85 -17.14 -14.99
C VAL A 87 13.25 -16.10 -15.93
N ALA A 88 13.12 -14.84 -15.50
CA ALA A 88 12.59 -13.77 -16.34
C ALA A 88 13.40 -13.58 -17.64
N LEU A 89 14.74 -13.61 -17.54
CA LEU A 89 15.63 -13.47 -18.70
C LEU A 89 15.47 -14.64 -19.69
N VAL A 90 15.55 -15.88 -19.20
CA VAL A 90 15.43 -17.08 -20.05
C VAL A 90 14.07 -17.13 -20.73
N MET A 91 13.00 -16.84 -20.00
CA MET A 91 11.64 -16.84 -20.55
C MET A 91 11.45 -15.71 -21.59
N HIS A 92 12.10 -14.55 -21.41
CA HIS A 92 12.07 -13.46 -22.39
C HIS A 92 12.76 -13.83 -23.71
N VAL A 93 13.96 -14.43 -23.65
CA VAL A 93 14.70 -14.88 -24.84
C VAL A 93 13.90 -15.96 -25.58
N LEU A 94 13.44 -16.99 -24.85
CA LEU A 94 12.76 -18.13 -25.46
C LEU A 94 11.40 -17.73 -26.04
N SER A 95 10.62 -16.90 -25.35
CA SER A 95 9.35 -16.39 -25.89
C SER A 95 9.53 -15.55 -27.16
N THR A 96 10.59 -14.74 -27.22
CA THR A 96 10.92 -13.94 -28.40
C THR A 96 11.33 -14.83 -29.57
N PHE A 97 12.16 -15.84 -29.32
CA PHE A 97 12.53 -16.83 -30.33
C PHE A 97 11.32 -17.57 -30.90
N LEU A 98 10.46 -18.13 -30.05
CA LEU A 98 9.25 -18.84 -30.49
C LEU A 98 8.29 -17.92 -31.27
N THR A 99 8.20 -16.65 -30.86
CA THR A 99 7.42 -15.63 -31.58
C THR A 99 7.95 -15.42 -33.00
N ASN A 100 9.25 -15.18 -33.14
CA ASN A 100 9.88 -14.91 -34.44
C ASN A 100 9.81 -16.14 -35.34
N TRP A 101 9.95 -17.33 -34.75
CA TRP A 101 9.84 -18.59 -35.48
C TRP A 101 8.41 -18.84 -35.97
N SER A 102 7.41 -18.51 -35.16
CA SER A 102 6.01 -18.54 -35.58
C SER A 102 5.76 -17.56 -36.75
N LEU A 103 6.26 -16.32 -36.65
CA LEU A 103 6.15 -15.30 -37.71
C LEU A 103 6.86 -15.70 -39.02
N ALA A 104 7.91 -16.51 -38.94
CA ALA A 104 8.62 -17.01 -40.11
C ALA A 104 7.85 -18.14 -40.83
N ARG A 105 6.94 -18.83 -40.14
CA ARG A 105 6.18 -19.97 -40.68
C ARG A 105 4.71 -19.69 -40.96
N THR A 106 4.16 -18.63 -40.39
CA THR A 106 2.75 -18.28 -40.52
C THR A 106 2.59 -16.81 -40.91
N GLU A 107 1.43 -16.47 -41.45
CA GLU A 107 1.06 -15.08 -41.65
C GLU A 107 1.04 -14.34 -40.30
N ALA A 108 1.42 -13.05 -40.35
CA ALA A 108 1.50 -12.24 -39.13
C ALA A 108 0.15 -12.18 -38.40
N ALA A 109 -0.96 -12.14 -39.16
CA ALA A 109 -2.32 -12.14 -38.61
C ALA A 109 -2.62 -13.41 -37.80
N SER A 110 -2.27 -14.61 -38.31
CA SER A 110 -2.49 -15.88 -37.62
C SER A 110 -1.65 -16.00 -36.34
N THR A 111 -0.38 -15.60 -36.38
CA THR A 111 0.47 -15.56 -35.16
C THR A 111 -0.13 -14.61 -34.11
N LEU A 112 -0.59 -13.44 -34.54
CA LEU A 112 -1.18 -12.43 -33.64
C LEU A 112 -2.52 -12.90 -33.07
N ALA A 113 -3.33 -13.62 -33.84
CA ALA A 113 -4.61 -14.20 -33.39
C ALA A 113 -4.41 -15.18 -32.24
N ILE A 114 -3.45 -16.10 -32.36
CA ILE A 114 -3.16 -17.09 -31.31
C ILE A 114 -2.60 -16.42 -30.06
N LYS A 115 -1.85 -15.35 -30.24
CA LYS A 115 -1.35 -14.56 -29.11
C LYS A 115 -2.48 -13.90 -28.32
N LEU A 116 -3.67 -13.71 -28.88
CA LEU A 116 -4.84 -13.21 -28.14
C LEU A 116 -5.24 -14.10 -26.95
N MET A 117 -4.76 -15.36 -26.93
CA MET A 117 -4.94 -16.32 -25.82
C MET A 117 -4.02 -16.05 -24.61
N GLU A 118 -3.07 -15.12 -24.71
CA GLU A 118 -2.14 -14.74 -23.62
C GLU A 118 -2.81 -14.50 -22.26
N PRO A 119 -4.01 -13.87 -22.16
CA PRO A 119 -4.66 -13.68 -20.88
C PRO A 119 -5.16 -14.98 -20.25
N LEU A 120 -5.66 -15.93 -21.04
CA LEU A 120 -6.08 -17.25 -20.54
C LEU A 120 -4.90 -17.95 -19.89
N VAL A 121 -3.79 -17.99 -20.62
CA VAL A 121 -2.54 -18.60 -20.16
C VAL A 121 -1.99 -17.88 -18.93
N SER A 122 -2.09 -16.54 -18.90
CA SER A 122 -1.66 -15.73 -17.75
C SER A 122 -2.52 -15.98 -16.51
N ALA A 123 -3.83 -16.12 -16.67
CA ALA A 123 -4.75 -16.43 -15.57
C ALA A 123 -4.49 -17.83 -14.99
N VAL A 124 -4.31 -18.83 -15.85
CA VAL A 124 -3.94 -20.20 -15.43
C VAL A 124 -2.58 -20.20 -14.75
N ALA A 125 -1.57 -19.54 -15.34
CA ALA A 125 -0.24 -19.46 -14.75
C ALA A 125 -0.26 -18.75 -13.39
N GLN A 126 -1.04 -17.67 -13.24
CA GLN A 126 -1.20 -16.98 -11.96
C GLN A 126 -1.84 -17.87 -10.90
N ARG A 127 -2.86 -18.66 -11.27
CA ARG A 127 -3.50 -19.64 -10.37
C ARG A 127 -2.51 -20.73 -9.94
N VAL A 128 -1.75 -21.30 -10.87
CA VAL A 128 -0.74 -22.33 -10.58
C VAL A 128 0.38 -21.76 -9.71
N TRP A 129 0.77 -20.50 -9.93
CA TRP A 129 1.87 -19.86 -9.23
C TRP A 129 1.52 -19.38 -7.82
N HIS A 130 0.30 -18.87 -7.60
CA HIS A 130 -0.13 -18.30 -6.31
C HIS A 130 -1.07 -19.19 -5.50
N GLY A 131 -1.76 -20.16 -6.12
CA GLY A 131 -2.69 -21.06 -5.44
C GLY A 131 -4.11 -20.50 -5.23
N ASP A 132 -4.37 -19.24 -5.59
CA ASP A 132 -5.66 -18.58 -5.37
C ASP A 132 -6.64 -18.81 -6.55
N PRO A 133 -7.96 -18.93 -6.30
CA PRO A 133 -8.96 -19.04 -7.36
C PRO A 133 -9.10 -17.72 -8.15
N LEU A 134 -9.29 -17.84 -9.48
CA LEU A 134 -9.56 -16.70 -10.36
C LEU A 134 -10.95 -16.12 -10.07
N SER A 135 -11.09 -14.78 -10.10
CA SER A 135 -12.38 -14.12 -9.88
C SER A 135 -13.40 -14.51 -10.95
N TYR A 136 -14.68 -14.54 -10.57
CA TYR A 136 -15.80 -14.79 -11.48
C TYR A 136 -15.80 -13.83 -12.69
N SER A 137 -15.35 -12.59 -12.47
CA SER A 137 -15.20 -11.58 -13.51
C SER A 137 -14.24 -11.99 -14.63
N VAL A 138 -13.11 -12.62 -14.28
CA VAL A 138 -12.13 -13.13 -15.24
C VAL A 138 -12.71 -14.30 -16.02
N TRP A 139 -13.52 -15.16 -15.38
CA TRP A 139 -14.20 -16.26 -16.08
C TRP A 139 -15.20 -15.80 -17.14
N VAL A 140 -15.87 -14.67 -16.93
CA VAL A 140 -16.84 -14.11 -17.88
C VAL A 140 -16.17 -13.24 -18.94
N SER A 141 -15.23 -12.37 -18.56
CA SER A 141 -14.60 -11.42 -19.48
C SER A 141 -13.67 -12.12 -20.48
N LEU A 142 -13.00 -13.18 -20.06
CA LEU A 142 -11.89 -13.76 -20.79
C LEU A 142 -12.33 -14.56 -22.04
N PRO A 143 -13.40 -15.39 -22.00
CA PRO A 143 -13.98 -15.99 -23.21
C PRO A 143 -14.52 -14.95 -24.20
N LEU A 144 -15.11 -13.85 -23.72
CA LEU A 144 -15.64 -12.78 -24.58
C LEU A 144 -14.51 -12.03 -25.30
N VAL A 145 -13.48 -11.63 -24.56
CA VAL A 145 -12.30 -10.93 -25.12
C VAL A 145 -11.57 -11.82 -26.12
N ILE A 146 -11.35 -13.09 -25.77
CA ILE A 146 -10.65 -14.05 -26.63
C ILE A 146 -11.48 -14.39 -27.87
N GLY A 147 -12.73 -14.79 -27.68
CA GLY A 147 -13.64 -15.18 -28.76
C GLY A 147 -13.88 -14.04 -29.74
N GLY A 148 -14.19 -12.85 -29.23
CA GLY A 148 -14.36 -11.65 -30.07
C GLY A 148 -13.09 -11.29 -30.84
N ALA A 149 -11.93 -11.35 -30.20
CA ALA A 149 -10.68 -10.99 -30.87
C ALA A 149 -10.23 -12.04 -31.92
N VAL A 150 -10.52 -13.33 -31.73
CA VAL A 150 -10.28 -14.37 -32.75
C VAL A 150 -11.19 -14.17 -33.97
N VAL A 151 -12.49 -13.91 -33.74
CA VAL A 151 -13.46 -13.63 -34.82
C VAL A 151 -13.10 -12.34 -35.54
N PHE A 152 -12.60 -11.33 -34.83
CA PHE A 152 -12.16 -10.07 -35.44
C PHE A 152 -10.95 -10.25 -36.36
N VAL A 153 -10.00 -11.13 -36.00
CA VAL A 153 -8.76 -11.30 -36.77
C VAL A 153 -8.90 -12.28 -37.94
N SER A 154 -9.83 -13.24 -37.86
CA SER A 154 -10.07 -14.22 -38.93
C SER A 154 -10.87 -13.63 -40.10
N ASP A 155 -10.41 -13.86 -41.33
CA ASP A 155 -11.15 -13.48 -42.56
C ASP A 155 -12.10 -14.62 -43.02
N ASP A 156 -11.88 -15.85 -42.55
CA ASP A 156 -12.75 -17.02 -42.77
C ASP A 156 -12.74 -17.93 -41.53
N PRO A 157 -13.89 -18.20 -40.88
CA PRO A 157 -13.97 -19.10 -39.72
C PRO A 157 -13.56 -20.55 -40.03
N LEU A 158 -13.53 -20.97 -41.31
CA LEU A 158 -13.08 -22.31 -41.74
C LEU A 158 -11.56 -22.41 -41.94
N SER A 159 -10.84 -21.28 -42.08
CA SER A 159 -9.37 -21.26 -42.16
C SER A 159 -8.66 -21.73 -40.88
N VAL A 160 -9.40 -21.77 -39.76
CA VAL A 160 -8.96 -22.30 -38.46
C VAL A 160 -8.84 -23.84 -38.50
N GLN A 161 -9.33 -24.53 -39.53
CA GLN A 161 -9.26 -25.99 -39.58
C GLN A 161 -7.87 -26.55 -39.96
N HIS A 162 -6.96 -25.73 -40.50
CA HIS A 162 -5.53 -26.06 -40.64
C HIS A 162 -4.70 -25.75 -39.36
N ALA A 163 -5.34 -25.64 -38.19
CA ALA A 163 -4.76 -25.18 -36.91
C ALA A 163 -3.75 -26.13 -36.20
N LEU A 164 -3.16 -27.08 -36.90
CA LEU A 164 -2.02 -27.88 -36.39
C LEU A 164 -0.70 -27.59 -37.13
N SER A 165 -0.58 -26.42 -37.76
CA SER A 165 0.72 -26.02 -38.31
C SER A 165 1.73 -25.73 -37.19
N ALA A 166 3.00 -26.07 -37.42
CA ALA A 166 4.07 -25.87 -36.44
C ALA A 166 4.16 -24.42 -35.94
N GLY A 167 3.75 -23.42 -36.74
CA GLY A 167 3.73 -22.01 -36.32
C GLY A 167 2.71 -21.70 -35.23
N VAL A 168 1.56 -22.41 -35.19
CA VAL A 168 0.53 -22.21 -34.17
C VAL A 168 1.01 -22.66 -32.80
N VAL A 169 1.61 -23.86 -32.75
CA VAL A 169 2.19 -24.43 -31.53
C VAL A 169 3.28 -23.53 -30.96
N LEU A 170 4.13 -22.98 -31.83
CA LEU A 170 5.18 -22.02 -31.44
C LEU A 170 4.59 -20.72 -30.86
N ALA A 171 3.51 -20.18 -31.44
CA ALA A 171 2.83 -19.00 -30.91
C ALA A 171 2.22 -19.27 -29.53
N MET A 172 1.57 -20.42 -29.34
CA MET A 172 1.00 -20.81 -28.04
C MET A 172 2.10 -21.02 -26.98
N GLY A 173 3.19 -21.70 -27.34
CA GLY A 173 4.35 -21.86 -26.49
C GLY A 173 4.92 -20.51 -26.04
N SER A 174 4.95 -19.51 -26.93
CA SER A 174 5.39 -18.15 -26.58
C SER A 174 4.49 -17.50 -25.51
N ASN A 175 3.18 -17.71 -25.53
CA ASN A 175 2.25 -17.14 -24.51
C ASN A 175 2.53 -17.70 -23.11
N VAL A 176 2.82 -18.99 -23.00
CA VAL A 176 3.16 -19.65 -21.72
C VAL A 176 4.41 -19.03 -21.12
N LEU A 177 5.45 -18.88 -21.94
CA LEU A 177 6.71 -18.29 -21.52
C LEU A 177 6.55 -16.81 -21.14
N LEU A 178 5.73 -16.05 -21.87
CA LEU A 178 5.41 -14.65 -21.55
C LEU A 178 4.66 -14.51 -20.22
N ALA A 179 3.72 -15.41 -19.92
CA ALA A 179 3.00 -15.43 -18.65
C ALA A 179 3.96 -15.68 -17.48
N VAL A 180 4.82 -16.70 -17.57
CA VAL A 180 5.83 -17.02 -16.54
C VAL A 180 6.81 -15.87 -16.37
N ARG A 181 7.27 -15.26 -17.47
CA ARG A 181 8.12 -14.06 -17.45
C ARG A 181 7.46 -12.91 -16.68
N ASN A 182 6.21 -12.59 -17.00
CA ASN A 182 5.50 -11.47 -16.39
C ASN A 182 5.28 -11.71 -14.89
N LEU A 183 4.99 -12.95 -14.47
CA LEU A 183 4.92 -13.34 -13.05
C LEU A 183 6.27 -13.15 -12.33
N ALA A 184 7.36 -13.63 -12.94
CA ALA A 184 8.70 -13.48 -12.38
C ALA A 184 9.10 -12.00 -12.23
N ILE A 185 8.86 -11.17 -13.25
CA ILE A 185 9.13 -9.73 -13.23
C ILE A 185 8.27 -9.01 -12.20
N LYS A 186 6.98 -9.34 -12.09
CA LYS A 186 6.10 -8.74 -11.06
C LYS A 186 6.59 -9.05 -9.65
N GLY A 187 7.09 -10.27 -9.43
CA GLY A 187 7.76 -10.66 -8.20
C GLY A 187 9.03 -9.85 -7.90
N LEU A 188 9.78 -9.44 -8.93
CA LEU A 188 10.98 -8.60 -8.78
C LEU A 188 10.65 -7.13 -8.49
N HIS A 189 9.58 -6.58 -9.07
CA HIS A 189 9.12 -5.20 -8.77
C HIS A 189 8.71 -5.02 -7.31
N SER A 190 8.18 -6.07 -6.67
CA SER A 190 7.86 -6.04 -5.24
C SER A 190 9.10 -5.95 -4.34
N GLN A 191 10.30 -6.22 -4.88
CA GLN A 191 11.58 -6.31 -4.17
C GLN A 191 12.58 -5.22 -4.61
N GLN A 192 12.09 -4.08 -5.11
CA GLN A 192 12.88 -2.88 -5.49
C GLN A 192 13.89 -3.04 -6.65
N LEU A 193 13.71 -4.04 -7.53
CA LEU A 193 14.47 -4.12 -8.78
C LEU A 193 13.87 -3.19 -9.86
N ASN A 194 14.68 -2.30 -10.45
CA ASN A 194 14.26 -1.42 -11.53
C ASN A 194 14.96 -1.79 -12.85
N PHE A 195 14.18 -1.92 -13.93
CA PHE A 195 14.68 -2.03 -15.30
C PHE A 195 14.63 -0.65 -15.96
N GLY A 196 15.77 -0.15 -16.43
CA GLY A 196 15.89 1.19 -16.99
C GLY A 196 16.69 1.23 -18.29
N PRO A 197 16.66 2.37 -19.01
CA PRO A 197 17.56 2.60 -20.13
C PRO A 197 19.01 2.72 -19.64
N ARG A 198 19.96 2.12 -20.36
CA ARG A 198 21.39 2.26 -20.08
C ARG A 198 21.86 3.69 -20.42
N PRO A 199 22.56 4.40 -19.53
CA PRO A 199 23.21 5.65 -19.90
C PRO A 199 24.31 5.36 -20.93
N PHE A 200 24.30 6.08 -22.05
CA PHE A 200 25.34 5.97 -23.08
C PHE A 200 26.66 6.47 -22.50
N ASN A 201 27.66 5.60 -22.44
CA ASN A 201 29.01 5.93 -22.01
C ASN A 201 30.02 5.47 -23.05
N GLN A 202 31.17 6.14 -23.16
CA GLN A 202 32.15 5.94 -24.25
C GLN A 202 32.56 4.47 -24.45
N PHE A 203 32.68 3.70 -23.36
CA PHE A 203 32.98 2.27 -23.40
C PHE A 203 31.92 1.43 -24.15
N VAL A 204 30.63 1.70 -23.92
CA VAL A 204 29.52 0.99 -24.58
C VAL A 204 29.48 1.33 -26.06
N THR A 205 29.76 2.58 -26.42
CA THR A 205 29.82 3.03 -27.81
C THR A 205 30.99 2.39 -28.57
N CYS A 206 32.17 2.28 -27.96
CA CYS A 206 33.32 1.59 -28.57
C CYS A 206 33.06 0.09 -28.72
N LEU A 207 32.50 -0.57 -27.70
CA LEU A 207 32.17 -1.99 -27.76
C LEU A 207 31.11 -2.28 -28.83
N LEU A 208 30.13 -1.38 -28.98
CA LEU A 208 29.12 -1.43 -30.05
C LEU A 208 29.77 -1.32 -31.44
N GLY A 209 30.68 -0.36 -31.64
CA GLY A 209 31.41 -0.19 -32.90
C GLY A 209 32.20 -1.45 -33.28
N ILE A 210 32.85 -2.10 -32.32
CA ILE A 210 33.63 -3.34 -32.53
C ILE A 210 32.70 -4.51 -32.88
N ILE A 211 31.62 -4.72 -32.13
CA ILE A 211 30.67 -5.83 -32.39
C ILE A 211 30.01 -5.66 -33.76
N VAL A 212 29.58 -4.44 -34.10
CA VAL A 212 29.00 -4.14 -35.42
C VAL A 212 30.04 -4.35 -36.53
N GLY A 213 31.28 -3.90 -36.33
CA GLY A 213 32.37 -4.11 -37.30
C GLY A 213 32.68 -5.58 -37.56
N ILE A 214 32.72 -6.41 -36.51
CA ILE A 214 32.93 -7.87 -36.61
C ILE A 214 31.74 -8.54 -37.31
N ALA A 215 30.51 -8.16 -36.97
CA ALA A 215 29.31 -8.72 -37.59
C ALA A 215 29.23 -8.38 -39.09
N VAL A 216 29.53 -7.12 -39.47
CA VAL A 216 29.54 -6.69 -40.88
C VAL A 216 30.64 -7.42 -41.66
N THR A 217 31.85 -7.54 -41.12
CA THR A 217 32.95 -8.25 -41.80
C THR A 217 32.71 -9.75 -41.93
N ALA A 218 32.09 -10.40 -40.92
CA ALA A 218 31.69 -11.80 -41.00
C ALA A 218 30.58 -12.03 -42.05
N LEU A 219 29.57 -11.17 -42.09
CA LEU A 219 28.48 -11.24 -43.07
C LEU A 219 28.96 -10.95 -44.50
N TRP A 220 29.95 -10.06 -44.66
CA TRP A 220 30.61 -9.80 -45.94
C TRP A 220 31.43 -11.00 -46.43
N ARG A 221 32.21 -11.62 -45.53
CA ARG A 221 33.00 -12.84 -45.81
C ARG A 221 32.13 -14.03 -46.27
N LEU A 222 30.89 -14.11 -45.79
CA LEU A 222 29.93 -15.15 -46.17
C LEU A 222 29.14 -14.83 -47.45
N LYS A 223 29.44 -13.73 -48.16
CA LYS A 223 28.68 -13.21 -49.33
C LYS A 223 27.18 -12.96 -49.08
N ILE A 224 26.75 -12.93 -47.82
CA ILE A 224 25.35 -12.71 -47.45
C ILE A 224 24.95 -11.26 -47.75
N ILE A 225 25.85 -10.29 -47.55
CA ILE A 225 25.60 -8.86 -47.78
C ILE A 225 25.31 -8.56 -49.27
N ASP A 226 25.97 -9.24 -50.20
CA ASP A 226 25.74 -9.05 -51.64
C ASP A 226 24.41 -9.66 -52.11
N THR A 227 23.84 -10.57 -51.32
CA THR A 227 22.61 -11.29 -51.66
C THR A 227 21.38 -10.65 -51.00
N VAL A 228 21.52 -10.13 -49.77
CA VAL A 228 20.41 -9.60 -48.96
C VAL A 228 20.14 -8.12 -49.27
N SER A 229 18.88 -7.77 -49.54
CA SER A 229 18.49 -6.41 -49.87
C SER A 229 18.73 -5.41 -48.72
N SER A 230 19.03 -4.14 -49.06
CA SER A 230 19.16 -3.03 -48.10
C SER A 230 17.91 -2.88 -47.22
N LEU A 231 16.74 -3.21 -47.76
CA LEU A 231 15.47 -3.24 -47.05
C LEU A 231 15.44 -4.30 -45.93
N ALA A 232 16.00 -5.49 -46.16
CA ALA A 232 16.05 -6.53 -45.15
C ALA A 232 16.97 -6.15 -43.97
N VAL A 233 18.14 -5.56 -44.27
CA VAL A 233 19.09 -5.12 -43.23
C VAL A 233 18.50 -3.98 -42.38
N THR A 234 17.88 -2.98 -43.03
CA THR A 234 17.23 -1.87 -42.31
C THR A 234 16.06 -2.35 -41.46
N SER A 235 15.24 -3.27 -41.97
CA SER A 235 14.13 -3.88 -41.23
C SER A 235 14.60 -4.69 -40.01
N LEU A 236 15.73 -5.41 -40.13
CA LEU A 236 16.34 -6.15 -39.03
C LEU A 236 16.76 -5.22 -37.87
N LEU A 237 17.45 -4.12 -38.18
CA LEU A 237 17.92 -3.15 -37.19
C LEU A 237 16.76 -2.38 -36.54
N LEU A 238 15.78 -1.93 -37.34
CA LEU A 238 14.59 -1.25 -36.83
C LEU A 238 13.77 -2.17 -35.93
N SER A 239 13.64 -3.46 -36.29
CA SER A 239 12.98 -4.45 -35.43
C SER A 239 13.68 -4.56 -34.07
N GLY A 240 15.02 -4.58 -34.04
CA GLY A 240 15.82 -4.58 -32.81
C GLY A 240 15.58 -3.34 -31.95
N ALA A 241 15.61 -2.14 -32.54
CA ALA A 241 15.38 -0.89 -31.83
C ALA A 241 13.98 -0.84 -31.19
N PHE A 242 12.93 -1.11 -31.99
CA PHE A 242 11.56 -1.11 -31.48
C PHE A 242 11.31 -2.23 -30.46
N HIS A 243 12.02 -3.37 -30.57
CA HIS A 243 11.91 -4.48 -29.63
C HIS A 243 12.27 -4.07 -28.20
N VAL A 244 13.38 -3.34 -28.04
CA VAL A 244 13.79 -2.80 -26.74
C VAL A 244 12.76 -1.80 -26.23
N THR A 245 12.35 -0.86 -27.09
CA THR A 245 11.44 0.22 -26.70
C THR A 245 10.13 -0.33 -26.16
N TYR A 246 9.45 -1.23 -26.90
CA TYR A 246 8.18 -1.76 -26.43
C TYR A 246 8.35 -2.68 -25.23
N SER A 247 9.46 -3.41 -25.14
CA SER A 247 9.74 -4.32 -24.01
C SER A 247 9.95 -3.54 -22.72
N LEU A 248 10.73 -2.46 -22.74
CA LEU A 248 10.93 -1.56 -21.60
C LEU A 248 9.64 -0.89 -21.16
N ILE A 249 8.83 -0.36 -22.09
CA ILE A 249 7.55 0.26 -21.73
C ILE A 249 6.61 -0.81 -21.12
N SER A 250 6.56 -2.00 -21.73
CA SER A 250 5.75 -3.12 -21.25
C SER A 250 6.10 -3.51 -19.82
N THR A 251 7.38 -3.75 -19.52
CA THR A 251 7.82 -4.29 -18.24
C THR A 251 7.99 -3.19 -17.19
N SER A 252 8.68 -2.10 -17.48
CA SER A 252 9.02 -1.07 -16.50
C SER A 252 7.89 -0.09 -16.20
N VAL A 253 6.97 0.14 -17.15
CA VAL A 253 5.88 1.13 -17.00
C VAL A 253 4.53 0.43 -16.81
N ILE A 254 4.08 -0.35 -17.78
CA ILE A 254 2.71 -0.91 -17.77
C ILE A 254 2.58 -2.04 -16.74
N LEU A 255 3.47 -3.04 -16.75
CA LEU A 255 3.41 -4.17 -15.81
C LEU A 255 3.71 -3.75 -14.36
N ARG A 256 4.34 -2.60 -14.15
CA ARG A 256 4.50 -2.01 -12.82
C ARG A 256 3.15 -1.54 -12.27
N ALA A 257 2.33 -0.89 -13.11
CA ALA A 257 1.03 -0.34 -12.75
C ALA A 257 -0.11 -1.37 -12.72
N LEU A 258 -0.07 -2.40 -13.57
CA LEU A 258 -1.12 -3.41 -13.71
C LEU A 258 -0.71 -4.77 -13.12
N ASP A 259 -1.67 -5.58 -12.65
CA ASP A 259 -1.41 -7.00 -12.37
C ASP A 259 -1.17 -7.80 -13.67
N VAL A 260 -0.74 -9.06 -13.55
CA VAL A 260 -0.28 -9.85 -14.71
C VAL A 260 -1.42 -10.14 -15.69
N VAL A 261 -2.64 -10.40 -15.20
CA VAL A 261 -3.80 -10.68 -16.05
C VAL A 261 -4.29 -9.39 -16.72
N SER A 262 -4.37 -8.27 -15.99
CA SER A 262 -4.72 -6.97 -16.60
C SER A 262 -3.68 -6.50 -17.62
N HIS A 263 -2.39 -6.78 -17.40
CA HIS A 263 -1.33 -6.53 -18.39
C HIS A 263 -1.55 -7.34 -19.67
N ALA A 264 -1.89 -8.63 -19.54
CA ALA A 264 -2.22 -9.49 -20.67
C ALA A 264 -3.50 -9.04 -21.40
N MET A 265 -4.53 -8.61 -20.66
CA MET A 265 -5.73 -7.99 -21.22
C MET A 265 -5.39 -6.74 -22.04
N ALA A 266 -4.56 -5.84 -21.50
CA ALA A 266 -4.08 -4.65 -22.21
C ALA A 266 -3.30 -5.01 -23.48
N ASN A 267 -2.55 -6.11 -23.46
CA ASN A 267 -1.88 -6.67 -24.64
C ASN A 267 -2.86 -7.11 -25.74
N VAL A 268 -4.04 -7.62 -25.39
CA VAL A 268 -5.11 -7.96 -26.34
C VAL A 268 -5.70 -6.70 -26.96
N ILE A 269 -6.03 -5.70 -26.15
CA ILE A 269 -6.57 -4.40 -26.64
C ILE A 269 -5.60 -3.77 -27.64
N LYS A 270 -4.31 -3.74 -27.30
CA LYS A 270 -3.26 -3.26 -28.19
C LYS A 270 -3.32 -3.92 -29.57
N ARG A 271 -3.49 -5.24 -29.62
CA ARG A 271 -3.52 -6.01 -30.88
C ARG A 271 -4.80 -5.76 -31.67
N VAL A 272 -5.94 -5.63 -30.98
CA VAL A 272 -7.21 -5.25 -31.60
C VAL A 272 -7.12 -3.85 -32.22
N LEU A 273 -6.55 -2.88 -31.50
CA LEU A 273 -6.35 -1.51 -32.01
C LEU A 273 -5.43 -1.47 -33.24
N VAL A 274 -4.36 -2.26 -33.23
CA VAL A 274 -3.45 -2.39 -34.38
C VAL A 274 -4.19 -2.90 -35.61
N VAL A 275 -5.01 -3.94 -35.46
CA VAL A 275 -5.78 -4.49 -36.59
C VAL A 275 -6.89 -3.53 -37.02
N ALA A 276 -7.53 -2.82 -36.10
CA ALA A 276 -8.49 -1.76 -36.43
C ALA A 276 -7.85 -0.63 -37.27
N LEU A 277 -6.62 -0.23 -36.95
CA LEU A 277 -5.89 0.78 -37.72
C LEU A 277 -5.60 0.33 -39.16
N LEU A 278 -5.39 -0.97 -39.40
CA LEU A 278 -5.20 -1.53 -40.75
C LEU A 278 -6.46 -1.48 -41.62
N TYR A 279 -7.64 -1.55 -41.01
CA TYR A 279 -8.92 -1.34 -41.72
C TYR A 279 -9.12 0.14 -42.07
N VAL A 280 -8.81 1.05 -41.13
CA VAL A 280 -8.94 2.50 -41.35
C VAL A 280 -7.93 3.01 -42.39
N SER A 281 -6.74 2.42 -42.48
CA SER A 281 -5.73 2.77 -43.50
C SER A 281 -6.03 2.20 -44.90
N GLY A 282 -7.17 1.53 -45.10
CA GLY A 282 -7.58 0.97 -46.39
C GLY A 282 -6.78 -0.27 -46.81
N SER A 283 -5.97 -0.84 -45.92
CA SER A 283 -5.12 -2.01 -46.21
C SER A 283 -5.87 -3.34 -46.09
N ARG A 284 -7.11 -3.32 -45.60
CA ARG A 284 -7.98 -4.49 -45.41
C ARG A 284 -9.45 -4.04 -45.51
N SER A 285 -10.33 -4.84 -46.12
CA SER A 285 -11.77 -4.57 -46.19
C SER A 285 -12.50 -5.29 -45.05
N ALA A 286 -13.38 -4.59 -44.33
CA ALA A 286 -14.09 -5.14 -43.17
C ALA A 286 -15.37 -5.88 -43.59
N SER A 287 -15.53 -7.14 -43.17
CA SER A 287 -16.82 -7.84 -43.25
C SER A 287 -17.69 -7.54 -42.02
N GLY A 288 -19.01 -7.79 -42.12
CA GLY A 288 -19.93 -7.68 -40.96
C GLY A 288 -19.54 -8.61 -39.79
N VAL A 289 -18.87 -9.72 -40.08
CA VAL A 289 -18.39 -10.69 -39.07
C VAL A 289 -17.23 -10.12 -38.27
N ASN A 290 -16.29 -9.41 -38.91
CA ASN A 290 -15.18 -8.76 -38.21
C ASN A 290 -15.70 -7.65 -37.28
N ALA A 291 -16.68 -6.86 -37.73
CA ALA A 291 -17.32 -5.84 -36.89
C ALA A 291 -18.01 -6.44 -35.66
N ALA A 292 -18.69 -7.58 -35.82
CA ALA A 292 -19.29 -8.33 -34.71
C ALA A 292 -18.23 -8.87 -33.73
N GLY A 293 -17.13 -9.44 -34.23
CA GLY A 293 -16.01 -9.89 -33.39
C GLY A 293 -15.39 -8.77 -32.56
N LEU A 294 -15.19 -7.60 -33.16
CA LEU A 294 -14.69 -6.40 -32.46
C LEU A 294 -15.65 -5.94 -31.36
N ALA A 295 -16.96 -5.93 -31.63
CA ALA A 295 -17.97 -5.56 -30.65
C ALA A 295 -17.98 -6.52 -29.45
N VAL A 296 -17.89 -7.84 -29.69
CA VAL A 296 -17.82 -8.86 -28.62
C VAL A 296 -16.57 -8.68 -27.76
N ALA A 297 -15.41 -8.40 -28.38
CA ALA A 297 -14.18 -8.13 -27.64
C ALA A 297 -14.26 -6.86 -26.80
N ALA A 298 -14.90 -5.80 -27.32
CA ALA A 298 -15.13 -4.55 -26.61
C ALA A 298 -16.08 -4.71 -25.42
N VAL A 299 -17.14 -5.53 -25.56
CA VAL A 299 -18.04 -5.87 -24.45
C VAL A 299 -17.30 -6.65 -23.36
N GLY A 300 -16.52 -7.67 -23.72
CA GLY A 300 -15.71 -8.41 -22.76
C GLY A 300 -14.73 -7.52 -21.98
N LEU A 301 -14.15 -6.53 -22.66
CA LEU A 301 -13.29 -5.53 -22.05
C LEU A 301 -14.06 -4.57 -21.13
N ALA A 302 -15.23 -4.09 -21.54
CA ALA A 302 -16.07 -3.21 -20.73
C ALA A 302 -16.53 -3.90 -19.44
N VAL A 303 -16.84 -5.20 -19.50
CA VAL A 303 -17.16 -6.04 -18.32
C VAL A 303 -15.95 -6.13 -17.38
N HIS A 304 -14.74 -6.29 -17.92
CA HIS A 304 -13.51 -6.32 -17.12
C HIS A 304 -13.21 -4.97 -16.45
N ILE A 305 -13.27 -3.87 -17.22
CA ILE A 305 -12.95 -2.52 -16.73
C ILE A 305 -13.99 -2.00 -15.74
N SER A 306 -15.29 -2.20 -16.01
CA SER A 306 -16.37 -1.73 -15.12
C SER A 306 -16.28 -2.34 -13.71
N GLN A 307 -15.70 -3.53 -13.58
CA GLN A 307 -15.48 -4.18 -12.28
C GLN A 307 -14.09 -3.87 -11.68
N CYS A 308 -13.11 -3.46 -12.47
CA CYS A 308 -11.87 -2.84 -11.99
C CYS A 308 -12.06 -1.38 -11.53
N GLN A 309 -13.04 -0.66 -12.08
CA GLN A 309 -13.40 0.73 -11.75
C GLN A 309 -14.42 0.86 -10.63
N GLN A 310 -15.07 -0.23 -10.20
CA GLN A 310 -15.59 -0.22 -8.84
C GLN A 310 -14.37 0.03 -7.93
N PRO A 311 -14.39 1.05 -7.03
CA PRO A 311 -13.49 0.98 -5.90
C PRO A 311 -13.63 -0.43 -5.32
N LYS A 312 -12.59 -0.99 -4.72
CA LYS A 312 -12.74 -2.17 -3.85
C LYS A 312 -13.65 -1.79 -2.68
N ALA A 313 -14.94 -1.57 -2.95
CA ALA A 313 -16.03 -1.75 -2.06
C ALA A 313 -16.04 -3.25 -1.81
N LEU A 314 -15.56 -3.59 -0.62
CA LEU A 314 -15.91 -4.78 0.13
C LEU A 314 -17.06 -5.56 -0.51
N LYS A 315 -16.72 -6.54 -1.35
CA LYS A 315 -17.51 -7.75 -1.49
C LYS A 315 -16.68 -8.86 -0.89
N ASP A 316 -16.92 -9.06 0.40
CA ASP A 316 -16.78 -10.35 1.04
C ASP A 316 -17.44 -11.41 0.16
N THR A 317 -16.69 -12.46 -0.15
CA THR A 317 -17.13 -13.82 0.15
C THR A 317 -15.91 -14.74 0.16
N SER A 318 -15.62 -15.24 1.35
CA SER A 318 -14.95 -16.51 1.70
C SER A 318 -13.56 -16.78 1.12
N THR A 319 -12.67 -17.20 2.03
CA THR A 319 -11.29 -17.68 1.83
C THR A 319 -10.24 -16.64 1.46
N GLN A 320 -10.01 -15.66 2.34
CA GLN A 320 -8.63 -15.22 2.56
C GLN A 320 -8.02 -16.11 3.64
N LYS A 321 -6.88 -16.75 3.33
CA LYS A 321 -5.92 -17.15 4.35
C LYS A 321 -5.53 -15.89 5.10
N GLU A 322 -6.04 -15.77 6.33
CA GLU A 322 -5.74 -14.71 7.27
C GLU A 322 -4.23 -14.67 7.50
N THR A 323 -3.52 -13.74 6.86
CA THR A 323 -2.18 -13.36 7.31
C THR A 323 -2.37 -12.58 8.62
N LEU A 324 -2.29 -13.29 9.74
CA LEU A 324 -2.25 -12.75 11.09
C LEU A 324 -1.17 -11.66 11.17
N SER A 325 -1.58 -10.39 11.19
CA SER A 325 -0.73 -9.34 11.71
C SER A 325 -0.68 -9.48 13.24
N PRO A 326 0.49 -9.34 13.90
CA PRO A 326 0.62 -9.48 15.35
C PRO A 326 -0.21 -8.46 16.16
N PHE A 327 -0.81 -7.46 15.51
CA PHE A 327 -1.57 -6.39 16.16
C PHE A 327 -3.08 -6.40 15.86
N GLY A 328 -3.61 -7.42 15.18
CA GLY A 328 -5.05 -7.47 14.91
C GLY A 328 -5.56 -6.18 14.26
N LEU A 329 -4.86 -5.66 13.24
CA LEU A 329 -5.23 -4.45 12.47
C LEU A 329 -6.49 -4.70 11.61
N ARG A 330 -7.57 -5.21 12.20
CA ARG A 330 -8.86 -5.41 11.56
C ARG A 330 -9.58 -4.06 11.55
N TRP A 331 -9.85 -3.55 10.34
CA TRP A 331 -10.84 -2.50 10.18
C TRP A 331 -12.20 -3.15 10.50
N PRO A 332 -13.01 -2.59 11.41
CA PRO A 332 -14.39 -3.05 11.54
C PRO A 332 -15.06 -2.92 10.17
N PRO A 333 -15.91 -3.87 9.72
CA PRO A 333 -16.64 -3.68 8.48
C PRO A 333 -17.43 -2.36 8.53
N VAL A 334 -17.66 -1.75 7.36
CA VAL A 334 -18.54 -0.57 7.27
C VAL A 334 -19.85 -0.89 8.00
N PRO A 335 -20.40 0.02 8.83
CA PRO A 335 -21.67 -0.21 9.49
C PRO A 335 -22.71 -0.73 8.50
N GLN A 336 -23.33 -1.88 8.78
CA GLN A 336 -24.22 -2.55 7.82
C GLN A 336 -25.55 -1.81 7.61
N ASN A 337 -25.82 -0.79 8.42
CA ASN A 337 -27.04 0.00 8.35
C ASN A 337 -26.96 1.05 7.22
N THR A 338 -27.54 0.72 6.06
CA THR A 338 -27.50 1.55 4.85
C THR A 338 -28.25 2.87 4.97
N SER A 339 -29.33 2.95 5.77
CA SER A 339 -30.04 4.22 6.00
C SER A 339 -29.19 5.21 6.80
N LEU A 340 -28.48 4.71 7.80
CA LEU A 340 -27.54 5.46 8.63
C LEU A 340 -26.39 6.06 7.79
N LEU A 341 -25.84 5.28 6.85
CA LEU A 341 -24.78 5.75 5.94
C LEU A 341 -25.26 6.83 4.97
N GLN A 342 -26.53 6.76 4.55
CA GLN A 342 -27.14 7.77 3.68
C GLN A 342 -27.34 9.09 4.42
N GLU A 343 -27.79 9.06 5.67
CA GLU A 343 -27.89 10.23 6.56
C GLU A 343 -26.51 10.87 6.81
N TRP A 344 -25.46 10.07 6.86
CA TRP A 344 -24.09 10.57 7.06
C TRP A 344 -23.40 11.04 5.78
N GLY A 345 -24.00 10.87 4.60
CA GLY A 345 -23.35 11.06 3.30
C GLY A 345 -22.67 12.42 3.14
N GLU A 346 -23.34 13.50 3.55
CA GLU A 346 -22.78 14.87 3.53
C GLU A 346 -21.50 14.93 4.38
N PHE A 347 -21.58 14.52 5.64
CA PHE A 347 -20.45 14.53 6.57
C PHE A 347 -19.29 13.63 6.11
N LEU A 348 -19.60 12.46 5.57
CA LEU A 348 -18.61 11.52 5.06
C LEU A 348 -17.88 12.07 3.82
N SER A 349 -18.49 12.99 3.07
CA SER A 349 -17.93 13.64 1.89
C SER A 349 -17.15 14.93 2.18
N MET A 350 -17.23 15.45 3.41
CA MET A 350 -16.63 16.71 3.83
C MET A 350 -15.10 16.74 3.64
N ASP A 351 -14.58 17.92 3.31
CA ASP A 351 -13.15 18.22 3.39
C ASP A 351 -12.81 18.80 4.77
N TYR A 352 -12.23 17.97 5.61
CA TYR A 352 -11.87 18.35 6.97
C TYR A 352 -10.74 19.38 7.03
N ALA A 353 -9.98 19.60 5.94
CA ALA A 353 -9.01 20.69 5.89
C ALA A 353 -9.69 22.06 6.00
N HIS A 354 -10.91 22.20 5.47
CA HIS A 354 -11.73 23.40 5.55
C HIS A 354 -12.67 23.40 6.78
N HIS A 355 -12.95 22.23 7.34
CA HIS A 355 -13.77 22.06 8.55
C HIS A 355 -12.99 21.40 9.71
N PRO A 356 -11.87 21.99 10.17
CA PRO A 356 -10.94 21.34 11.09
C PRO A 356 -11.52 21.11 12.49
N PHE A 357 -12.66 21.71 12.82
CA PHE A 357 -13.29 21.63 14.14
C PHE A 357 -14.57 20.79 14.16
N ASP A 358 -15.01 20.26 13.02
CA ASP A 358 -16.31 19.58 12.90
C ASP A 358 -16.19 18.05 12.82
N THR A 359 -14.99 17.52 13.04
CA THR A 359 -14.66 16.09 12.90
C THR A 359 -15.41 15.16 13.85
N ASN A 360 -16.10 15.68 14.86
CA ASN A 360 -16.74 14.87 15.90
C ASN A 360 -18.28 14.78 15.80
N ARG A 361 -18.88 15.24 14.70
CA ARG A 361 -20.35 15.33 14.52
C ARG A 361 -21.09 14.00 14.72
N LEU A 362 -20.48 12.87 14.33
CA LEU A 362 -21.12 11.55 14.47
C LEU A 362 -21.06 10.99 15.90
N ALA A 363 -20.25 11.54 16.81
CA ALA A 363 -20.05 10.94 18.13
C ALA A 363 -21.34 10.61 18.93
N PRO A 364 -22.43 11.40 18.87
CA PRO A 364 -23.69 11.06 19.54
C PRO A 364 -24.45 9.88 18.91
N THR A 365 -24.23 9.59 17.62
CA THR A 365 -24.96 8.56 16.86
C THR A 365 -24.24 7.21 16.81
N LEU A 366 -23.01 7.12 17.35
CA LEU A 366 -22.22 5.89 17.37
C LEU A 366 -22.49 5.13 18.68
N HIS A 367 -23.22 4.01 18.59
CA HIS A 367 -23.79 3.33 19.76
C HIS A 367 -22.98 2.13 20.25
N ASN A 368 -22.12 1.57 19.40
CA ASN A 368 -21.26 0.44 19.71
C ASN A 368 -19.78 0.70 19.40
N ASN A 369 -18.91 -0.17 19.90
CA ASN A 369 -17.47 -0.03 19.77
C ASN A 369 -16.99 -0.08 18.32
N ASP A 370 -17.60 -0.90 17.47
CA ASP A 370 -17.16 -1.09 16.10
C ASP A 370 -17.44 0.16 15.26
N GLU A 371 -18.61 0.78 15.43
CA GLU A 371 -18.96 2.08 14.84
C GLU A 371 -18.01 3.19 15.27
N VAL A 372 -17.72 3.31 16.57
CA VAL A 372 -16.77 4.28 17.11
C VAL A 372 -15.38 4.06 16.50
N VAL A 373 -14.86 2.84 16.57
CA VAL A 373 -13.50 2.54 16.09
C VAL A 373 -13.40 2.77 14.57
N TRP A 374 -14.42 2.35 13.81
CA TRP A 374 -14.49 2.56 12.36
C TRP A 374 -14.42 4.05 12.01
N GLU A 375 -15.27 4.86 12.65
CA GLU A 375 -15.38 6.28 12.34
C GLU A 375 -14.09 7.03 12.70
N LEU A 376 -13.54 6.76 13.88
CA LEU A 376 -12.33 7.44 14.34
C LEU A 376 -11.12 7.08 13.47
N GLN A 377 -10.99 5.81 13.04
CA GLN A 377 -9.95 5.44 12.09
C GLN A 377 -10.19 6.06 10.70
N ARG A 378 -11.44 6.16 10.24
CA ARG A 378 -11.79 6.79 8.96
C ARG A 378 -11.32 8.23 8.94
N LEU A 379 -11.58 8.97 10.02
CA LEU A 379 -11.12 10.34 10.20
C LEU A 379 -9.59 10.44 10.15
N HIS A 380 -8.86 9.58 10.88
CA HIS A 380 -7.39 9.54 10.81
C HIS A 380 -6.89 9.33 9.39
N VAL A 381 -7.39 8.31 8.69
CA VAL A 381 -6.96 7.99 7.32
C VAL A 381 -7.26 9.14 6.37
N ARG A 382 -8.47 9.70 6.44
CA ARG A 382 -8.91 10.76 5.52
C ARG A 382 -8.12 12.05 5.72
N VAL A 383 -7.98 12.50 6.96
CA VAL A 383 -7.24 13.72 7.29
C VAL A 383 -5.75 13.55 7.01
N LEU A 384 -5.14 12.42 7.42
CA LEU A 384 -3.72 12.22 7.19
C LEU A 384 -3.40 12.06 5.70
N THR A 385 -4.26 11.42 4.91
CA THR A 385 -4.07 11.36 3.45
C THR A 385 -4.04 12.76 2.84
N SER A 386 -4.94 13.65 3.28
CA SER A 386 -4.97 15.05 2.83
C SER A 386 -3.72 15.82 3.27
N LEU A 387 -3.35 15.76 4.56
CA LEU A 387 -2.21 16.51 5.10
C LEU A 387 -0.84 15.99 4.62
N LEU A 388 -0.72 14.69 4.38
CA LEU A 388 0.50 14.13 3.77
C LEU A 388 0.66 14.66 2.35
N ALA A 389 -0.43 14.93 1.62
CA ALA A 389 -0.46 15.47 0.26
C ALA A 389 0.56 14.78 -0.67
N GLY A 390 0.57 13.44 -0.65
CA GLY A 390 1.46 12.61 -1.48
C GLY A 390 2.85 12.32 -0.88
N ARG A 391 3.21 12.91 0.26
CA ARG A 391 4.46 12.59 0.99
C ARG A 391 4.47 11.13 1.42
N ARG A 392 5.56 10.42 1.09
CA ARG A 392 5.75 8.99 1.41
C ARG A 392 6.86 8.75 2.42
N HIS A 393 7.53 9.79 2.89
CA HIS A 393 8.59 9.69 3.89
C HIS A 393 8.22 10.52 5.12
N ALA A 394 8.49 9.99 6.31
CA ALA A 394 8.24 10.68 7.56
C ALA A 394 9.40 10.51 8.55
N MET A 395 9.62 11.51 9.40
CA MET A 395 10.39 11.35 10.62
C MET A 395 9.46 11.31 11.82
N LEU A 396 9.57 10.29 12.67
CA LEU A 396 8.75 10.15 13.87
C LEU A 396 9.55 10.51 15.13
N MET A 397 9.27 11.68 15.68
CA MET A 397 10.03 12.26 16.79
C MET A 397 9.29 12.11 18.13
N ASP A 398 10.08 11.92 19.18
CA ASP A 398 9.66 11.93 20.58
C ASP A 398 8.56 10.90 20.92
N PHE A 399 8.63 9.71 20.32
CA PHE A 399 7.64 8.66 20.62
C PHE A 399 7.89 8.00 21.99
N ALA A 400 6.83 7.58 22.66
CA ALA A 400 6.89 7.13 24.05
C ALA A 400 7.42 5.70 24.20
N THR A 401 8.37 5.51 25.14
CA THR A 401 8.96 4.19 25.50
C THR A 401 8.98 3.94 27.01
N TYR A 402 8.16 4.65 27.77
CA TYR A 402 8.03 4.53 29.23
C TYR A 402 6.72 3.83 29.63
N GLU A 403 6.67 3.32 30.87
CA GLU A 403 5.66 2.34 31.32
C GLU A 403 4.19 2.83 31.43
N ASN A 404 3.89 4.06 31.03
CA ASN A 404 2.51 4.51 30.90
C ASN A 404 1.89 3.85 29.67
N LYS A 405 1.13 2.77 29.84
CA LYS A 405 0.58 1.95 28.75
C LYS A 405 -0.18 2.72 27.66
N GLY A 406 -0.71 3.88 28.01
CA GLY A 406 -1.40 4.76 27.06
C GLY A 406 -0.49 5.38 26.01
N ASP A 407 0.64 5.98 26.41
CA ASP A 407 1.46 6.77 25.49
C ASP A 407 2.15 5.90 24.41
N PRO A 408 2.67 4.71 24.72
CA PRO A 408 3.11 3.75 23.72
C PRO A 408 1.97 3.21 22.85
N ALA A 409 0.72 3.13 23.33
CA ALA A 409 -0.41 2.78 22.48
C ALA A 409 -0.71 3.87 21.43
N ILE A 410 -0.50 5.15 21.78
CA ILE A 410 -0.52 6.26 20.81
C ILE A 410 0.58 6.05 19.76
N ALA A 411 1.81 5.75 20.18
CA ALA A 411 2.92 5.54 19.26
C ALA A 411 2.66 4.35 18.31
N ALA A 412 2.16 3.23 18.85
CA ALA A 412 1.78 2.06 18.08
C ALA A 412 0.66 2.38 17.06
N GLY A 413 -0.35 3.16 17.47
CA GLY A 413 -1.41 3.64 16.58
C GLY A 413 -0.91 4.59 15.49
N GLN A 414 0.02 5.50 15.80
CA GLN A 414 0.69 6.36 14.81
C GLN A 414 1.42 5.52 13.75
N VAL A 415 2.23 4.56 14.17
CA VAL A 415 3.00 3.68 13.27
C VAL A 415 2.07 2.80 12.43
N ALA A 416 1.01 2.25 13.03
CA ALA A 416 -0.01 1.48 12.32
C ALA A 416 -0.67 2.27 11.19
N LEU A 417 -1.05 3.53 11.46
CA LEU A 417 -1.64 4.42 10.46
C LEU A 417 -0.65 4.78 9.36
N LEU A 418 0.60 5.10 9.70
CA LEU A 418 1.63 5.42 8.71
C LEU A 418 1.92 4.23 7.78
N LYS A 419 2.04 3.02 8.35
CA LYS A 419 2.21 1.79 7.58
C LYS A 419 1.02 1.56 6.63
N ARG A 420 -0.22 1.78 7.10
CA ARG A 420 -1.43 1.66 6.28
C ARG A 420 -1.49 2.69 5.15
N LEU A 421 -0.99 3.90 5.38
CA LEU A 421 -0.90 4.96 4.38
C LEU A 421 0.32 4.82 3.45
N ASN A 422 1.08 3.72 3.57
CA ASN A 422 2.31 3.46 2.82
C ASN A 422 3.32 4.62 2.96
N VAL A 423 3.51 5.09 4.20
CA VAL A 423 4.50 6.09 4.58
C VAL A 423 5.67 5.40 5.26
N THR A 424 6.86 5.58 4.72
CA THR A 424 8.11 5.05 5.25
C THR A 424 8.67 5.99 6.33
N ILE A 425 8.94 5.44 7.51
CA ILE A 425 9.63 6.19 8.57
C ILE A 425 11.13 6.14 8.27
N VAL A 426 11.72 7.27 7.87
CA VAL A 426 13.15 7.37 7.50
C VAL A 426 14.05 7.66 8.69
N PHE A 427 13.47 8.18 9.77
CA PHE A 427 14.16 8.41 11.03
C PHE A 427 13.15 8.39 12.18
N SER A 428 13.56 7.91 13.35
CA SER A 428 12.76 8.02 14.56
C SER A 428 13.62 8.13 15.82
N CYS A 429 13.15 8.88 16.80
CA CYS A 429 13.76 8.92 18.14
C CYS A 429 12.68 8.86 19.21
N SER A 430 12.93 8.10 20.29
CA SER A 430 12.03 8.04 21.43
C SER A 430 12.29 9.18 22.42
N THR A 431 11.32 9.41 23.31
CA THR A 431 11.48 10.31 24.45
C THR A 431 12.73 9.95 25.25
N GLY A 432 13.58 10.95 25.52
CA GLY A 432 14.86 10.78 26.19
C GLY A 432 16.04 10.40 25.28
N LEU A 433 15.78 9.83 24.10
CA LEU A 433 16.81 9.58 23.07
C LEU A 433 16.86 10.66 21.99
N CYS A 434 15.88 11.56 21.89
CA CYS A 434 15.95 12.74 21.02
C CYS A 434 16.93 13.80 21.57
N ASN A 435 18.23 13.48 21.58
CA ASN A 435 19.31 14.36 21.99
C ASN A 435 19.96 15.06 20.78
N ASP A 436 20.92 15.94 21.04
CA ASP A 436 21.55 16.76 19.99
C ASP A 436 22.27 15.92 18.92
N ASP A 437 22.81 14.74 19.25
CA ASP A 437 23.45 13.87 18.26
C ASP A 437 22.43 13.17 17.36
N ASN A 438 21.30 12.74 17.89
CA ASN A 438 20.19 12.23 17.09
C ASN A 438 19.55 13.33 16.24
N PHE A 439 19.53 14.58 16.71
CA PHE A 439 19.13 15.72 15.90
C PHE A 439 20.10 16.02 14.75
N LYS A 440 21.42 15.92 14.97
CA LYS A 440 22.40 16.02 13.87
C LYS A 440 22.15 14.94 12.81
N LYS A 441 21.97 13.68 13.23
CA LYS A 441 21.65 12.56 12.32
C LYS A 441 20.35 12.81 11.55
N ALA A 442 19.29 13.24 12.23
CA ALA A 442 18.02 13.59 11.60
C ALA A 442 18.19 14.71 10.57
N ARG A 443 18.99 15.74 10.88
CA ARG A 443 19.28 16.84 9.95
C ARG A 443 20.06 16.35 8.73
N GLU A 444 21.07 15.51 8.89
CA GLU A 444 21.80 14.91 7.77
C GLU A 444 20.88 14.09 6.85
N ILE A 445 20.03 13.22 7.42
CA ILE A 445 19.05 12.45 6.65
C ILE A 445 18.09 13.39 5.90
N SER A 446 17.65 14.48 6.53
CA SER A 446 16.71 15.42 5.91
C SER A 446 17.27 16.12 4.66
N LYS A 447 18.60 16.23 4.50
CA LYS A 447 19.23 16.83 3.31
C LYS A 447 18.94 16.03 2.03
N GLY A 448 18.63 14.74 2.15
CA GLY A 448 18.22 13.90 1.02
C GLY A 448 16.77 14.09 0.58
N TYR A 449 16.01 14.95 1.26
CA TYR A 449 14.58 15.15 1.02
C TYR A 449 14.23 16.63 0.88
N ASN A 450 13.03 16.89 0.35
CA ASN A 450 12.43 18.22 0.24
C ASN A 450 11.10 18.29 0.99
N SER A 451 10.55 19.49 1.14
CA SER A 451 9.29 19.74 1.85
C SER A 451 8.05 19.07 1.21
N THR A 452 8.15 18.57 -0.03
CA THR A 452 7.09 17.85 -0.75
C THR A 452 7.21 16.33 -0.65
N SER A 453 8.33 15.80 -0.16
CA SER A 453 8.56 14.34 -0.02
C SER A 453 8.63 13.87 1.43
N LEU A 454 9.01 14.75 2.36
CA LEU A 454 9.19 14.47 3.79
C LEU A 454 8.22 15.27 4.67
N VAL A 455 7.69 14.62 5.70
CA VAL A 455 6.91 15.24 6.79
C VAL A 455 7.58 14.95 8.15
N ILE A 456 7.53 15.90 9.08
CA ILE A 456 7.96 15.69 10.46
C ILE A 456 6.74 15.41 11.32
N LEU A 457 6.77 14.33 12.08
CA LEU A 457 5.66 13.89 12.92
C LEU A 457 6.12 13.83 14.37
N MET A 458 5.37 14.45 15.28
CA MET A 458 5.64 14.44 16.71
C MET A 458 4.53 13.70 17.46
N GLN A 459 4.93 12.92 18.45
CA GLN A 459 4.05 12.12 19.31
C GLN A 459 2.87 12.92 19.88
N GLY A 460 1.70 12.27 19.94
CA GLY A 460 0.51 12.80 20.60
C GLY A 460 0.54 12.66 22.12
N GLY A 461 -0.64 12.79 22.75
CA GLY A 461 -0.84 12.43 24.16
C GLY A 461 -1.25 13.58 25.07
N GLY A 462 -0.88 13.51 26.35
CA GLY A 462 -1.23 14.52 27.35
C GLY A 462 -0.07 15.43 27.72
N ASN A 463 0.73 15.86 26.75
CA ASN A 463 2.06 16.40 27.02
C ASN A 463 2.36 17.77 26.39
N LEU A 464 1.33 18.50 25.97
CA LEU A 464 1.41 19.90 25.55
C LEU A 464 1.22 20.84 26.76
N ILE A 465 2.18 21.75 27.02
CA ILE A 465 2.26 22.63 28.21
C ILE A 465 2.50 21.86 29.53
N GLY A 466 2.22 20.56 29.57
CA GLY A 466 2.26 19.76 30.79
C GLY A 466 3.65 19.39 31.28
N TYR A 467 4.61 19.24 30.38
CA TYR A 467 5.96 18.74 30.66
C TYR A 467 6.98 19.59 29.90
N SER A 468 7.62 20.53 30.61
CA SER A 468 8.47 21.55 30.01
C SER A 468 9.61 20.97 29.16
N VAL A 469 10.23 19.88 29.62
CA VAL A 469 11.30 19.18 28.89
C VAL A 469 10.85 18.73 27.49
N LEU A 470 9.60 18.27 27.34
CA LEU A 470 9.07 17.84 26.06
C LEU A 470 8.79 19.05 25.15
N ASP A 471 8.26 20.15 25.69
CA ASP A 471 8.06 21.38 24.92
C ASP A 471 9.39 21.98 24.44
N TYR A 472 10.46 21.96 25.26
CA TYR A 472 11.79 22.39 24.83
C TYR A 472 12.39 21.47 23.75
N THR A 473 12.19 20.16 23.86
CA THR A 473 12.58 19.21 22.81
C THR A 473 11.85 19.51 21.50
N ARG A 474 10.55 19.83 21.55
CA ARG A 474 9.78 20.25 20.36
C ARG A 474 10.23 21.58 19.81
N LYS A 475 10.60 22.56 20.65
CA LYS A 475 11.22 23.81 20.21
C LYS A 475 12.46 23.53 19.36
N LYS A 476 13.33 22.62 19.80
CA LYS A 476 14.51 22.21 19.02
C LYS A 476 14.11 21.58 17.68
N ILE A 477 13.16 20.64 17.66
CA ILE A 477 12.68 19.98 16.43
C ILE A 477 12.11 21.01 15.45
N LEU A 478 11.22 21.89 15.91
CA LEU A 478 10.56 22.91 15.09
C LEU A 478 11.54 23.94 14.52
N ASN A 479 12.60 24.26 15.26
CA ASN A 479 13.66 25.16 14.79
C ASN A 479 14.65 24.47 13.84
N LEU A 480 14.81 23.15 13.95
CA LEU A 480 15.71 22.37 13.09
C LEU A 480 15.09 22.05 11.71
N PHE A 481 13.76 22.00 11.64
CA PHE A 481 13.01 21.68 10.42
C PHE A 481 11.95 22.74 10.08
N PRO A 482 12.32 24.04 9.94
CA PRO A 482 11.34 25.11 9.71
C PRO A 482 10.61 24.98 8.37
N ASP A 483 11.29 24.42 7.36
CA ASP A 483 10.79 24.32 5.98
C ASP A 483 9.92 23.07 5.73
N PHE A 484 9.93 22.12 6.67
CA PHE A 484 9.20 20.87 6.51
C PHE A 484 7.83 20.96 7.20
N PRO A 485 6.75 20.52 6.52
CA PRO A 485 5.46 20.36 7.17
C PRO A 485 5.59 19.47 8.40
N THR A 486 5.08 19.96 9.51
CA THR A 486 5.20 19.32 10.81
C THR A 486 3.82 19.11 11.41
N ILE A 487 3.54 17.89 11.86
CA ILE A 487 2.29 17.54 12.54
C ILE A 487 2.61 17.14 13.98
N LEU A 488 2.03 17.87 14.93
CA LEU A 488 1.93 17.45 16.32
C LEU A 488 0.63 16.68 16.49
N PHE A 489 0.72 15.37 16.67
CA PHE A 489 -0.44 14.51 16.81
C PHE A 489 -1.26 14.81 18.07
N SER A 490 -2.46 14.23 18.14
CA SER A 490 -3.55 14.66 19.02
C SER A 490 -3.14 14.85 20.48
N GLN A 491 -3.19 16.09 20.94
CA GLN A 491 -2.80 16.53 22.28
C GLN A 491 -4.01 16.81 23.17
N SER A 492 -3.87 16.56 24.48
CA SER A 492 -4.64 17.28 25.50
C SER A 492 -3.80 18.41 26.07
N ILE A 493 -4.48 19.53 26.33
CA ILE A 493 -3.92 20.65 27.07
C ILE A 493 -4.51 20.64 28.48
N TRP A 494 -3.63 20.62 29.48
CA TRP A 494 -4.03 20.73 30.88
C TRP A 494 -3.26 21.85 31.57
N LEU A 495 -4.00 22.90 31.93
CA LEU A 495 -3.50 24.08 32.64
C LEU A 495 -3.85 23.99 34.12
N ASN A 496 -2.83 24.19 34.96
CA ASN A 496 -2.98 24.43 36.39
C ASN A 496 -2.17 25.68 36.76
N LYS A 497 -2.40 26.26 37.95
CA LYS A 497 -1.71 27.49 38.39
C LYS A 497 -0.18 27.39 38.33
N LYS A 498 0.38 26.19 38.54
CA LYS A 498 1.84 25.96 38.51
C LYS A 498 2.43 26.01 37.09
N LYS A 499 1.60 25.90 36.05
CA LYS A 499 2.01 25.84 34.63
C LYS A 499 1.89 27.18 33.89
N GLU A 500 1.37 28.22 34.54
CA GLU A 500 1.10 29.51 33.90
C GLU A 500 2.39 30.20 33.43
N ALA A 501 3.48 30.08 34.19
CA ALA A 501 4.80 30.58 33.76
C ALA A 501 5.31 29.87 32.50
N HIS A 502 5.17 28.54 32.42
CA HIS A 502 5.58 27.74 31.26
C HIS A 502 4.66 27.94 30.04
N LEU A 503 3.41 28.34 30.26
CA LEU A 503 2.48 28.67 29.18
C LEU A 503 3.01 29.79 28.29
N ASN A 504 3.65 30.82 28.86
CA ASN A 504 4.26 31.91 28.07
C ASN A 504 5.32 31.38 27.10
N VAL A 505 6.19 30.47 27.58
CA VAL A 505 7.20 29.80 26.74
C VAL A 505 6.52 28.98 25.64
N CYS A 506 5.43 28.27 25.95
CA CYS A 506 4.68 27.51 24.95
C CYS A 506 4.06 28.42 23.88
N ARG A 507 3.62 29.63 24.23
CA ARG A 507 3.11 30.60 23.24
C ARG A 507 4.17 30.95 22.21
N GLU A 508 5.40 31.19 22.65
CA GLU A 508 6.54 31.46 21.75
C GLU A 508 6.87 30.23 20.87
N ILE A 509 6.76 29.02 21.42
CA ILE A 509 7.11 27.80 20.70
C ILE A 509 6.08 27.50 19.61
N TYR A 510 4.79 27.65 19.90
CA TYR A 510 3.73 27.08 19.06
C TYR A 510 2.91 28.10 18.29
N SER A 511 2.94 29.39 18.61
CA SER A 511 2.15 30.41 17.88
C SER A 511 2.83 30.81 16.56
N HIS A 512 2.03 31.29 15.60
CA HIS A 512 2.49 31.82 14.31
C HIS A 512 3.43 30.89 13.53
N ARG A 513 3.13 29.58 13.51
CA ARG A 513 3.89 28.58 12.73
C ARG A 513 3.07 28.02 11.57
N GLU A 514 3.29 28.55 10.38
CA GLU A 514 2.53 28.19 9.17
C GLU A 514 2.66 26.71 8.76
N ASN A 515 3.85 26.14 8.99
CA ASN A 515 4.19 24.74 8.67
C ASN A 515 3.83 23.77 9.80
N LEU A 516 3.33 24.26 10.95
CA LEU A 516 2.91 23.41 12.06
C LEU A 516 1.40 23.23 12.04
N THR A 517 0.96 21.97 12.09
CA THR A 517 -0.42 21.60 12.39
C THR A 517 -0.47 20.88 13.73
N ILE A 518 -1.29 21.36 14.65
CA ILE A 518 -1.50 20.76 15.97
C ILE A 518 -2.87 20.10 16.00
N PHE A 519 -2.88 18.82 16.35
CA PHE A 519 -4.10 18.07 16.60
C PHE A 519 -4.48 18.17 18.06
N LEU A 520 -5.76 18.40 18.36
CA LEU A 520 -6.32 18.47 19.69
C LEU A 520 -7.36 17.36 19.84
N ARG A 521 -7.23 16.58 20.91
CA ARG A 521 -8.02 15.35 21.07
C ARG A 521 -9.37 15.52 21.75
N ASP A 522 -9.71 16.73 22.20
CA ASP A 522 -10.99 17.02 22.83
C ASP A 522 -11.33 18.51 22.72
N ARG A 523 -12.63 18.84 22.82
CA ARG A 523 -13.15 20.22 22.64
C ARG A 523 -12.58 21.23 23.63
N GLN A 524 -12.33 20.82 24.87
CA GLN A 524 -11.73 21.69 25.89
C GLN A 524 -10.28 22.05 25.52
N SER A 525 -9.49 21.05 25.12
CA SER A 525 -8.12 21.26 24.63
C SER A 525 -8.08 22.13 23.37
N LEU A 526 -9.05 21.98 22.47
CA LEU A 526 -9.20 22.84 21.29
C LEU A 526 -9.43 24.31 21.69
N GLY A 527 -10.38 24.58 22.60
CA GLY A 527 -10.65 25.95 23.05
C GLY A 527 -9.43 26.61 23.71
N LEU A 528 -8.67 25.84 24.50
CA LEU A 528 -7.41 26.32 25.10
C LEU A 528 -6.33 26.59 24.04
N ALA A 529 -6.20 25.73 23.03
CA ALA A 529 -5.24 25.91 21.94
C ALA A 529 -5.58 27.15 21.10
N GLN A 530 -6.86 27.35 20.76
CA GLN A 530 -7.32 28.53 20.02
C GLN A 530 -7.02 29.83 20.77
N LYS A 531 -7.18 29.83 22.10
CA LYS A 531 -6.87 30.99 22.95
C LYS A 531 -5.36 31.28 23.03
N HIS A 532 -4.51 30.25 23.05
CA HIS A 532 -3.11 30.42 23.41
C HIS A 532 -2.13 30.29 22.24
N PHE A 533 -2.51 29.69 21.13
CA PHE A 533 -1.62 29.45 19.97
C PHE A 533 -2.20 30.06 18.69
N PRO A 534 -2.38 31.39 18.63
CA PRO A 534 -2.90 32.05 17.43
C PRO A 534 -1.92 31.89 16.25
N GLY A 535 -2.46 31.93 15.04
CA GLY A 535 -1.66 31.87 13.80
C GLY A 535 -1.04 30.50 13.49
N THR A 536 -1.39 29.45 14.23
CA THR A 536 -0.98 28.06 13.96
C THR A 536 -2.18 27.23 13.58
N LYS A 537 -2.01 26.28 12.64
CA LYS A 537 -3.12 25.42 12.19
C LYS A 537 -3.51 24.47 13.31
N LEU A 538 -4.75 24.54 13.74
CA LEU A 538 -5.32 23.68 14.79
C LEU A 538 -6.39 22.78 14.18
N MET A 539 -6.48 21.53 14.64
CA MET A 539 -7.49 20.59 14.18
C MET A 539 -7.99 19.72 15.32
N LEU A 540 -9.29 19.51 15.40
CA LEU A 540 -9.90 18.53 16.31
C LEU A 540 -9.73 17.14 15.70
N MET A 541 -8.97 16.26 16.35
CA MET A 541 -8.67 14.93 15.82
C MET A 541 -8.69 13.87 16.93
N PRO A 542 -9.19 12.65 16.67
CA PRO A 542 -9.24 11.62 17.69
C PRO A 542 -7.82 11.22 18.14
N ASP A 543 -7.74 10.64 19.33
CA ASP A 543 -6.49 10.13 19.88
C ASP A 543 -5.87 9.06 18.97
N MET A 544 -4.56 9.13 18.73
CA MET A 544 -3.89 8.27 17.75
C MET A 544 -3.89 6.78 18.12
N ALA A 545 -4.17 6.42 19.38
CA ALA A 545 -4.32 5.02 19.78
C ALA A 545 -5.45 4.31 19.00
N PHE A 546 -6.48 5.04 18.52
CA PHE A 546 -7.49 4.47 17.62
C PHE A 546 -6.91 4.00 16.28
N GLY A 547 -5.71 4.44 15.91
CA GLY A 547 -4.97 3.92 14.76
C GLY A 547 -4.74 2.40 14.80
N LEU A 548 -4.75 1.78 15.98
CA LEU A 548 -4.68 0.32 16.15
C LEU A 548 -5.92 -0.40 15.60
N GLY A 549 -7.08 0.23 15.62
CA GLY A 549 -8.35 -0.39 15.20
C GLY A 549 -8.91 -1.37 16.22
N ARG A 550 -9.80 -2.25 15.75
CA ARG A 550 -10.50 -3.18 16.63
C ARG A 550 -9.56 -4.31 17.04
N VAL A 551 -9.29 -4.40 18.33
CA VAL A 551 -8.39 -5.42 18.89
C VAL A 551 -9.22 -6.61 19.38
N PRO A 552 -9.06 -7.81 18.80
CA PRO A 552 -9.76 -8.99 19.28
C PRO A 552 -9.27 -9.39 20.68
N ARG A 553 -10.14 -10.07 21.44
CA ARG A 553 -9.71 -10.67 22.70
C ARG A 553 -8.88 -11.92 22.42
N THR A 554 -7.73 -12.01 23.08
CA THR A 554 -6.76 -13.11 22.99
C THR A 554 -6.72 -13.95 24.26
N MET A 555 -7.40 -13.52 25.33
CA MET A 555 -7.45 -14.27 26.58
C MET A 555 -8.82 -14.15 27.29
N PRO A 556 -9.23 -15.20 28.03
CA PRO A 556 -10.39 -15.11 28.89
C PRO A 556 -10.14 -14.15 30.07
N PRO A 557 -11.19 -13.50 30.59
CA PRO A 557 -11.09 -12.66 31.78
C PRO A 557 -10.74 -13.50 33.02
N THR A 558 -9.96 -12.94 33.93
CA THR A 558 -9.59 -13.56 35.23
C THR A 558 -10.34 -12.94 36.41
N HIS A 559 -10.96 -11.76 36.21
CA HIS A 559 -11.69 -11.01 37.21
C HIS A 559 -13.03 -10.54 36.63
N ASP A 560 -14.06 -10.50 37.46
CA ASP A 560 -15.34 -9.89 37.08
C ASP A 560 -15.17 -8.40 36.86
N ILE A 561 -14.47 -7.72 37.76
CA ILE A 561 -14.19 -6.29 37.68
C ILE A 561 -12.68 -6.04 37.78
N LEU A 562 -12.13 -5.38 36.77
CA LEU A 562 -10.77 -4.86 36.78
C LEU A 562 -10.82 -3.35 37.03
N TRP A 563 -10.40 -2.91 38.22
CA TRP A 563 -10.37 -1.51 38.61
C TRP A 563 -8.95 -0.95 38.47
N ILE A 564 -8.75 -0.16 37.42
CA ILE A 564 -7.51 0.59 37.21
C ILE A 564 -7.61 1.92 37.94
N LYS A 565 -6.94 2.00 39.08
CA LYS A 565 -6.89 3.22 39.91
C LYS A 565 -5.52 3.86 39.79
N ARG A 566 -5.47 5.14 39.42
CA ARG A 566 -4.23 5.92 39.42
C ARG A 566 -3.68 6.11 40.83
N ALA A 567 -2.35 6.08 40.92
CA ALA A 567 -1.61 6.45 42.12
C ALA A 567 -0.98 7.86 42.07
N ASP A 568 -1.03 8.53 40.91
CA ASP A 568 -0.41 9.85 40.70
C ASP A 568 -1.41 11.02 40.91
N GLY A 569 -0.88 12.25 40.87
CA GLY A 569 -1.66 13.48 41.08
C GLY A 569 -2.68 13.82 39.99
N GLU A 570 -2.85 12.99 38.97
CA GLU A 570 -3.99 13.10 38.03
C GLU A 570 -5.26 12.45 38.58
N SER A 571 -5.16 11.59 39.60
CA SER A 571 -6.31 10.98 40.27
C SER A 571 -7.13 12.03 41.01
N SER A 572 -8.46 11.90 41.01
CA SER A 572 -9.36 12.72 41.83
C SER A 572 -9.35 12.35 43.31
N GLY A 573 -8.59 11.34 43.72
CA GLY A 573 -8.50 10.93 45.12
C GLY A 573 -9.75 10.23 45.65
N TYR A 574 -10.62 9.72 44.77
CA TYR A 574 -11.81 8.96 45.17
C TYR A 574 -11.42 7.72 46.00
N LYS A 575 -12.29 7.38 46.96
CA LYS A 575 -12.14 6.19 47.78
C LYS A 575 -12.70 4.97 47.04
N VAL A 576 -12.02 3.85 47.19
CA VAL A 576 -12.54 2.54 46.76
C VAL A 576 -13.46 2.05 47.88
N PRO A 577 -14.75 1.76 47.59
CA PRO A 577 -15.69 1.26 48.59
C PRO A 577 -15.34 -0.18 49.00
N GLU A 578 -16.04 -0.71 50.00
CA GLU A 578 -15.93 -2.12 50.36
C GLU A 578 -16.30 -3.02 49.18
N LEU A 579 -15.44 -3.99 48.90
CA LEU A 579 -15.59 -4.86 47.76
C LEU A 579 -16.53 -6.02 48.09
N PRO A 580 -17.48 -6.35 47.20
CA PRO A 580 -18.42 -7.44 47.43
C PRO A 580 -17.69 -8.79 47.39
N THR A 581 -17.96 -9.65 48.38
CA THR A 581 -17.29 -10.96 48.55
C THR A 581 -17.67 -11.98 47.49
N ASN A 582 -18.80 -11.79 46.81
CA ASN A 582 -19.30 -12.68 45.77
C ASN A 582 -18.74 -12.37 44.36
N LEU A 583 -17.88 -11.34 44.20
CA LEU A 583 -17.29 -10.98 42.91
C LEU A 583 -15.76 -10.99 42.97
N SER A 584 -15.12 -11.43 41.90
CA SER A 584 -13.67 -11.30 41.75
C SER A 584 -13.32 -9.89 41.28
N VAL A 585 -12.80 -9.05 42.20
CA VAL A 585 -12.41 -7.67 41.91
C VAL A 585 -10.91 -7.48 42.10
N TYR A 586 -10.22 -6.97 41.08
CA TYR A 586 -8.83 -6.55 41.18
C TYR A 586 -8.75 -5.02 41.18
N VAL A 587 -8.03 -4.45 42.16
CA VAL A 587 -7.77 -3.00 42.24
C VAL A 587 -6.27 -2.75 42.17
N GLY A 588 -5.84 -1.96 41.19
CA GLY A 588 -4.41 -1.65 41.06
C GLY A 588 -4.09 -0.63 39.96
N ASP A 589 -2.82 -0.27 39.88
CA ASP A 589 -2.29 0.60 38.83
C ASP A 589 -1.45 -0.23 37.85
N TRP A 590 -1.74 -0.11 36.56
CA TRP A 590 -1.01 -0.79 35.50
C TRP A 590 0.46 -0.33 35.35
N LEU A 591 0.88 0.74 36.04
CA LEU A 591 2.27 1.18 36.09
C LEU A 591 3.15 0.22 36.90
N LYS A 592 2.54 -0.55 37.81
CA LYS A 592 3.19 -1.62 38.58
C LYS A 592 3.38 -2.88 37.75
N TRP A 593 2.62 -3.02 36.65
CA TRP A 593 2.72 -4.14 35.72
C TRP A 593 3.82 -3.83 34.69
N LYS A 594 5.05 -4.26 34.98
CA LYS A 594 6.23 -3.95 34.16
C LYS A 594 6.26 -4.76 32.86
N THR A 595 6.85 -4.17 31.84
CA THR A 595 7.04 -4.77 30.52
C THR A 595 8.52 -4.97 30.29
N ASN A 596 8.89 -6.13 29.76
CA ASN A 596 10.27 -6.35 29.32
C ASN A 596 10.58 -5.43 28.14
N GLN A 597 11.81 -4.90 28.11
CA GLN A 597 12.26 -4.06 27.00
C GLN A 597 12.48 -4.91 25.75
N GLY A 598 12.13 -4.35 24.59
CA GLY A 598 12.43 -4.95 23.29
C GLY A 598 13.85 -4.62 22.85
N THR A 599 14.26 -5.17 21.69
CA THR A 599 15.58 -4.92 21.09
C THR A 599 15.72 -3.48 20.60
N THR A 600 14.62 -2.85 20.19
CA THR A 600 14.59 -1.45 19.75
C THR A 600 13.65 -0.61 20.62
N PRO A 601 13.83 0.73 20.68
CA PRO A 601 12.88 1.61 21.34
C PRO A 601 11.47 1.48 20.76
N MET A 602 11.36 1.30 19.44
CA MET A 602 10.08 1.09 18.76
C MET A 602 9.40 -0.20 19.24
N GLU A 603 10.12 -1.32 19.24
CA GLU A 603 9.61 -2.60 19.74
C GLU A 603 9.18 -2.50 21.20
N THR A 604 9.99 -1.83 22.04
CA THR A 604 9.64 -1.58 23.44
C THR A 604 8.29 -0.85 23.56
N SER A 605 8.05 0.17 22.71
CA SER A 605 6.77 0.87 22.66
C SER A 605 5.59 -0.07 22.35
N PHE A 606 5.75 -0.92 21.34
CA PHE A 606 4.74 -1.91 20.96
C PHE A 606 4.48 -2.95 22.05
N LEU A 607 5.52 -3.45 22.72
CA LEU A 607 5.39 -4.39 23.82
C LEU A 607 4.64 -3.77 25.00
N ILE A 608 4.93 -2.51 25.34
CA ILE A 608 4.23 -1.81 26.42
C ILE A 608 2.74 -1.62 26.07
N ALA A 609 2.44 -1.21 24.82
CA ALA A 609 1.06 -1.08 24.35
C ALA A 609 0.29 -2.42 24.43
N PHE A 610 0.91 -3.51 23.96
CA PHE A 610 0.34 -4.85 24.03
C PHE A 610 0.10 -5.29 25.47
N ASN A 611 1.05 -5.02 26.37
CA ASN A 611 0.91 -5.35 27.78
C ASN A 611 -0.26 -4.60 28.45
N GLY A 612 -0.52 -3.35 28.03
CA GLY A 612 -1.70 -2.58 28.44
C GLY A 612 -3.03 -3.19 27.97
N LEU A 613 -3.08 -3.63 26.71
CA LEU A 613 -4.24 -4.35 26.17
C LEU A 613 -4.48 -5.66 26.92
N SER A 614 -3.44 -6.48 27.12
CA SER A 614 -3.50 -7.73 27.88
C SER A 614 -3.93 -7.52 29.32
N PHE A 615 -3.45 -6.45 29.97
CA PHE A 615 -3.87 -6.10 31.32
C PHE A 615 -5.38 -5.85 31.41
N LEU A 616 -5.95 -5.09 30.47
CA LEU A 616 -7.38 -4.77 30.43
C LEU A 616 -8.26 -5.99 30.16
N GLN A 617 -7.78 -6.94 29.35
CA GLN A 617 -8.51 -8.16 29.02
C GLN A 617 -8.77 -9.08 30.23
N ARG A 618 -8.08 -8.87 31.35
CA ARG A 618 -8.32 -9.61 32.59
C ARG A 618 -9.68 -9.30 33.23
N GLY A 619 -10.30 -8.17 32.89
CA GLY A 619 -11.63 -7.80 33.36
C GLY A 619 -12.75 -8.25 32.43
N ARG A 620 -13.89 -8.64 32.99
CA ARG A 620 -15.18 -8.69 32.25
C ARG A 620 -15.73 -7.27 32.09
N VAL A 621 -15.63 -6.48 33.14
CA VAL A 621 -15.90 -5.03 33.17
C VAL A 621 -14.66 -4.31 33.70
N VAL A 622 -14.37 -3.11 33.16
CA VAL A 622 -13.26 -2.26 33.63
C VAL A 622 -13.80 -1.03 34.35
N ILE A 623 -13.19 -0.63 35.46
CA ILE A 623 -13.38 0.70 36.07
C ILE A 623 -12.07 1.45 35.91
N THR A 624 -12.10 2.70 35.44
CA THR A 624 -10.87 3.46 35.24
C THR A 624 -11.03 4.98 35.35
N ASP A 625 -10.02 5.61 35.94
CA ASP A 625 -9.79 7.07 35.93
C ASP A 625 -8.67 7.47 34.93
N ARG A 626 -8.32 6.57 34.01
CA ARG A 626 -7.32 6.81 32.94
C ARG A 626 -8.02 6.94 31.59
N LEU A 627 -7.69 8.00 30.84
CA LEU A 627 -8.19 8.17 29.47
C LEU A 627 -7.81 6.99 28.55
N HIS A 628 -6.61 6.45 28.66
CA HIS A 628 -6.25 5.27 27.86
C HIS A 628 -6.87 3.97 28.39
N GLY A 629 -7.30 3.93 29.65
CA GLY A 629 -8.17 2.86 30.13
C GLY A 629 -9.50 2.87 29.36
N HIS A 630 -10.08 4.07 29.14
CA HIS A 630 -11.25 4.25 28.26
C HIS A 630 -10.96 3.79 26.83
N ILE A 631 -9.99 4.41 26.16
CA ILE A 631 -9.73 4.19 24.73
C ILE A 631 -9.41 2.73 24.44
N LEU A 632 -8.51 2.11 25.20
CA LEU A 632 -8.14 0.71 24.96
C LEU A 632 -9.30 -0.26 25.28
N SER A 633 -10.14 0.05 26.27
CA SER A 633 -11.38 -0.73 26.50
C SER A 633 -12.36 -0.57 25.34
N VAL A 634 -12.41 0.60 24.69
CA VAL A 634 -13.18 0.81 23.47
C VAL A 634 -12.65 -0.08 22.33
N LEU A 635 -11.34 -0.11 22.12
CA LEU A 635 -10.71 -0.96 21.08
C LEU A 635 -10.93 -2.46 21.32
N LEU A 636 -10.98 -2.89 22.58
CA LEU A 636 -11.21 -4.28 23.00
C LEU A 636 -12.71 -4.65 23.03
N GLY A 637 -13.61 -3.68 23.00
CA GLY A 637 -15.05 -3.92 23.17
C GLY A 637 -15.42 -4.35 24.58
N ILE A 638 -14.67 -3.92 25.59
CA ILE A 638 -14.91 -4.25 27.00
C ILE A 638 -15.85 -3.20 27.60
N PRO A 639 -16.99 -3.59 28.21
CA PRO A 639 -17.84 -2.66 28.96
C PRO A 639 -17.07 -2.03 30.12
N HIS A 640 -17.24 -0.73 30.37
CA HIS A 640 -16.43 -0.06 31.38
C HIS A 640 -17.04 1.21 31.98
N VAL A 641 -16.60 1.56 33.17
CA VAL A 641 -17.00 2.76 33.91
C VAL A 641 -15.82 3.73 33.99
N LEU A 642 -16.09 5.00 33.68
CA LEU A 642 -15.15 6.10 33.77
C LEU A 642 -15.40 6.89 35.05
N ILE A 643 -14.36 7.07 35.85
CA ILE A 643 -14.41 7.97 37.01
C ILE A 643 -13.75 9.28 36.57
N ASP A 644 -14.51 10.35 36.49
CA ASP A 644 -13.98 11.64 36.06
C ASP A 644 -13.08 12.28 37.13
N ASN A 645 -12.31 13.28 36.72
CA ASN A 645 -11.37 13.98 37.58
C ASN A 645 -11.73 15.47 37.79
N PRO A 646 -12.68 15.80 38.68
CA PRO A 646 -12.95 17.19 39.04
C PRO A 646 -11.71 17.92 39.58
N PRO A 647 -11.56 19.24 39.31
CA PRO A 647 -12.43 20.10 38.51
C PRO A 647 -12.11 20.07 37.01
N TYR A 648 -11.25 19.15 36.54
CA TYR A 648 -10.68 19.20 35.20
C TYR A 648 -11.50 18.49 34.12
N PHE A 649 -12.28 17.49 34.52
CA PHE A 649 -13.28 16.83 33.65
C PHE A 649 -12.70 16.27 32.33
N LYS A 650 -11.47 15.73 32.40
CA LYS A 650 -10.71 15.29 31.21
C LYS A 650 -11.39 14.10 30.53
N LEU A 651 -11.90 13.16 31.31
CA LEU A 651 -12.51 11.94 30.76
C LEU A 651 -13.86 12.29 30.12
N SER A 652 -14.66 13.16 30.75
CA SER A 652 -15.92 13.61 30.15
C SER A 652 -15.72 14.50 28.93
N SER A 653 -14.68 15.35 28.89
CA SER A 653 -14.35 16.13 27.68
C SER A 653 -14.10 15.22 26.48
N PHE A 654 -13.26 14.19 26.65
CA PHE A 654 -13.00 13.23 25.59
C PHE A 654 -14.25 12.43 25.22
N ARG A 655 -14.97 11.89 26.22
CA ARG A 655 -16.20 11.11 26.00
C ARG A 655 -17.24 11.90 25.21
N ARG A 656 -17.55 13.12 25.63
CA ARG A 656 -18.49 14.00 24.92
C ARG A 656 -18.03 14.30 23.50
N THR A 657 -16.72 14.39 23.28
CA THR A 657 -16.18 14.67 21.95
C THR A 657 -16.35 13.46 21.03
N TRP A 658 -15.96 12.25 21.44
CA TRP A 658 -15.80 11.11 20.50
C TRP A 658 -16.66 9.89 20.76
N THR A 659 -17.11 9.66 22.00
CA THR A 659 -17.76 8.41 22.43
C THR A 659 -19.07 8.68 23.17
N ALA A 660 -19.75 9.77 22.83
CA ALA A 660 -20.95 10.25 23.50
C ALA A 660 -22.12 9.25 23.40
N GLY A 661 -22.30 8.64 22.23
CA GLY A 661 -23.36 7.66 21.97
C GLY A 661 -23.08 6.25 22.51
N LEU A 662 -21.87 5.97 23.00
CA LEU A 662 -21.42 4.61 23.31
C LEU A 662 -22.17 4.02 24.53
N SER A 663 -22.92 2.95 24.27
CA SER A 663 -23.92 2.38 25.19
C SER A 663 -23.35 1.51 26.33
N ASN A 664 -22.13 1.00 26.19
CA ASN A 664 -21.47 0.13 27.17
C ASN A 664 -20.44 0.86 28.03
N THR A 665 -20.53 2.19 28.08
CA THR A 665 -19.67 3.03 28.92
C THR A 665 -20.50 3.97 29.76
N VAL A 666 -20.19 4.05 31.05
CA VAL A 666 -20.86 4.94 32.02
C VAL A 666 -19.84 5.90 32.62
N LEU A 667 -20.22 7.15 32.85
CA LEU A 667 -19.41 8.16 33.50
C LEU A 667 -19.96 8.43 34.90
N VAL A 668 -19.09 8.43 35.90
CA VAL A 668 -19.41 8.68 37.31
C VAL A 668 -18.34 9.57 37.95
N THR A 669 -18.56 9.97 39.20
CA THR A 669 -17.61 10.82 39.94
C THR A 669 -17.06 10.19 41.23
N THR A 670 -17.73 9.17 41.76
CA THR A 670 -17.35 8.50 43.01
C THR A 670 -17.04 7.02 42.80
N GLY A 671 -16.27 6.43 43.71
CA GLY A 671 -15.98 5.00 43.68
C GLY A 671 -17.19 4.11 43.96
N GLU A 672 -18.10 4.56 44.83
CA GLU A 672 -19.36 3.85 45.14
C GLU A 672 -20.25 3.72 43.91
N GLU A 673 -20.50 4.84 43.21
CA GLU A 673 -21.22 4.84 41.93
C GLU A 673 -20.51 3.99 40.89
N ALA A 674 -19.18 4.04 40.85
CA ALA A 674 -18.40 3.27 39.89
C ALA A 674 -18.61 1.76 40.06
N LEU A 675 -18.60 1.29 41.32
CA LEU A 675 -18.82 -0.11 41.65
C LEU A 675 -20.27 -0.55 41.35
N ASP A 676 -21.27 0.27 41.70
CA ASP A 676 -22.68 -0.01 41.39
C ASP A 676 -22.91 -0.12 39.87
N GLN A 677 -22.41 0.84 39.10
CA GLN A 677 -22.54 0.82 37.64
C GLN A 677 -21.76 -0.32 37.00
N ALA A 678 -20.59 -0.68 37.53
CA ALA A 678 -19.83 -1.83 37.05
C ALA A 678 -20.60 -3.14 37.27
N GLN A 679 -21.26 -3.31 38.42
CA GLN A 679 -22.14 -4.46 38.67
C GLN A 679 -23.34 -4.51 37.73
N LYS A 680 -23.94 -3.35 37.40
CA LYS A 680 -25.02 -3.25 36.41
C LYS A 680 -24.54 -3.65 35.01
N LEU A 681 -23.37 -3.18 34.59
CA LEU A 681 -22.76 -3.59 33.32
C LEU A 681 -22.42 -5.09 33.33
N LEU A 682 -21.89 -5.62 34.42
CA LEU A 682 -21.58 -7.04 34.55
C LEU A 682 -22.84 -7.91 34.39
N LYS A 683 -23.95 -7.52 35.02
CA LYS A 683 -25.26 -8.18 34.84
C LYS A 683 -25.76 -8.08 33.41
N LYS A 684 -25.68 -6.89 32.79
CA LYS A 684 -26.15 -6.62 31.42
C LYS A 684 -25.36 -7.41 30.37
N TYR A 685 -24.04 -7.54 30.54
CA TYR A 685 -23.13 -8.15 29.57
C TYR A 685 -22.60 -9.52 30.02
N ASN A 686 -23.26 -10.17 30.99
CA ASN A 686 -22.82 -11.44 31.59
C ASN A 686 -22.54 -12.53 30.52
N ASN A 687 -23.32 -12.54 29.42
CA ASN A 687 -23.20 -13.49 28.31
C ASN A 687 -22.55 -12.91 27.05
N TYR A 688 -22.11 -11.64 27.07
CA TYR A 688 -21.70 -10.87 25.89
C TYR A 688 -20.27 -10.36 26.03
N LEU A 689 -19.32 -11.25 26.32
CA LEU A 689 -17.91 -10.94 26.09
C LEU A 689 -17.59 -11.39 24.66
N PRO A 690 -16.99 -10.52 23.82
CA PRO A 690 -16.55 -10.92 22.47
C PRO A 690 -15.73 -12.21 22.55
N SER A 691 -16.03 -13.17 21.66
CA SER A 691 -15.37 -14.48 21.63
C SER A 691 -13.84 -14.31 21.63
N VAL A 692 -13.15 -15.10 22.46
CA VAL A 692 -11.69 -15.23 22.37
C VAL A 692 -11.38 -15.83 21.00
N VAL A 693 -10.57 -15.15 20.19
CA VAL A 693 -10.16 -15.69 18.89
C VAL A 693 -9.35 -16.96 19.17
N PRO A 694 -9.65 -18.10 18.52
CA PRO A 694 -8.85 -19.30 18.69
C PRO A 694 -7.39 -18.98 18.36
N SER A 695 -6.50 -19.36 19.27
CA SER A 695 -5.05 -19.15 19.19
C SER A 695 -4.43 -19.66 17.90
#